data_AF-A0A9D8MUL0-F1
#
_entry.id   AF-A0A9D8MUL0-F1
#
_cell.length_a   1.000
_cell.length_b   1.000
_cell.length_c   1.000
_cell.angle_alpha   90.00
_cell.angle_beta   90.00
_cell.angle_gamma   90.00
#
_symmetry.space_group_name_H-M   'P 1'
#
loop_
_entity.id
_entity.type
_entity.pdbx_description
1 polymer ?
#
loop_
_entity_poly.entity_id
_entity_poly.type
_entity_poly.pdbx_seq_one_letter_code
_entity_poly.pdbx_strand_id
1 'polypeptide(L)'
;NAFQCAGLLSVTLPEGVTEIGDEAFDYCYDMRTVTLGSKVTSIGNYAFSRCSSLTGITLPGSLTTIGNYAFKGCRMMESITIPDSVTTMGAGIFKECAGLLNITLPNKLTTIKANMFSGCVNLTSIVIPDSVTVIESYAFQNCERMKEVTFPPNLESISYGAFIGCRYLTKVTLPASLKSINYSVFKDCVRLTEVYYEGDNPSAGLNLYENTPDDLLSYYPTGNATWLERIENGKWRDRGVATWDPEPRPPGPTGDFTYTYEDGVLTLYFTGTLCQSADAVHWTELPSAASPYRVALKDKKSFFCAKSGSTPPASKDITIPLASGVDLTLIWIEPGTFMMGSPENEFGRFTDEDLHQVTLTKGYWLGKYEVTQAQYEAVLGASANYSQFKDPARPVECVFWSEATNFCAKLTEIERAAGRLPEGYEYTLPTEAQWEYACRAGTTTGLYSGKENTSTRGVCPNVDEIAWYDQNSGSTTHLPGQKQPNAWGFYDMAGNVAEWCQDWMGAYSTQAQVDPTGPETGKGRVLRGGDWNNYAQFCRSAARHSNPPDSWITSSIGFRVALTATGSSETCGLPVPGLNAKISLPNNVDLKMIWIEPGTFIMGSPEDELGRFDDETQHQVTLTQGYWLGTYEVTQAQYQALMNENPSEFKGADLPVQLVTWYNAKDFCAKLNEIEKAAGRLPEGYEYTLSTEAQWEYACRAGTTTALNSGKNLSDKYECP
;
A
#
# COMPACT_ATOMS: atom_id res chain seq x y z
N ASN A 1 36.89 -6.52 27.70
CA ASN A 1 37.37 -5.14 27.41
C ASN A 1 38.66 -5.08 26.59
N ALA A 2 38.60 -5.35 25.28
CA ALA A 2 39.79 -5.26 24.39
C ALA A 2 40.12 -3.81 23.96
N PHE A 3 39.14 -2.91 23.94
CA PHE A 3 39.28 -1.53 23.42
C PHE A 3 38.74 -0.43 24.36
N GLN A 4 38.53 -0.74 25.64
CA GLN A 4 38.01 0.21 26.63
C GLN A 4 38.92 1.46 26.74
N CYS A 5 38.32 2.66 26.76
CA CYS A 5 38.98 3.97 26.98
C CYS A 5 39.91 4.53 25.87
N ALA A 6 39.79 4.10 24.60
CA ALA A 6 40.72 4.51 23.54
C ALA A 6 40.42 5.83 22.79
N GLY A 7 39.35 6.59 23.14
CA GLY A 7 38.91 7.73 22.32
C GLY A 7 38.57 7.33 20.87
N LEU A 8 38.21 6.05 20.69
CA LEU A 8 38.00 5.42 19.39
C LEU A 8 36.75 6.00 18.75
N LEU A 9 36.92 6.77 17.66
CA LEU A 9 35.81 7.36 16.91
C LEU A 9 35.17 6.39 15.91
N SER A 10 35.97 5.47 15.35
CA SER A 10 35.53 4.51 14.34
C SER A 10 36.40 3.26 14.34
N VAL A 11 35.82 2.12 13.99
CA VAL A 11 36.57 0.86 13.79
C VAL A 11 36.09 0.10 12.56
N THR A 12 37.03 -0.44 11.79
CA THR A 12 36.77 -1.36 10.68
C THR A 12 37.45 -2.68 11.00
N LEU A 13 36.65 -3.74 11.16
CA LEU A 13 37.15 -5.07 11.48
C LEU A 13 37.50 -5.84 10.20
N PRO A 14 38.61 -6.59 10.18
CA PRO A 14 39.03 -7.32 8.99
C PRO A 14 38.07 -8.49 8.67
N GLU A 15 37.97 -8.87 7.39
CA GLU A 15 37.09 -9.94 6.89
C GLU A 15 37.33 -11.32 7.52
N GLY A 16 38.47 -11.54 8.18
CA GLY A 16 38.76 -12.77 8.91
C GLY A 16 38.07 -12.90 10.27
N VAL A 17 37.46 -11.83 10.79
CA VAL A 17 36.79 -11.85 12.09
C VAL A 17 35.45 -12.59 11.98
N THR A 18 35.32 -13.67 12.75
CA THR A 18 34.09 -14.48 12.82
C THR A 18 33.25 -14.18 14.06
N GLU A 19 33.84 -13.54 15.07
CA GLU A 19 33.20 -13.30 16.36
C GLU A 19 33.65 -11.96 16.95
N ILE A 20 32.69 -11.19 17.47
CA ILE A 20 32.97 -10.06 18.35
C ILE A 20 32.81 -10.55 19.79
N GLY A 21 33.93 -10.72 20.49
CA GLY A 21 33.92 -11.28 21.85
C GLY A 21 33.17 -10.42 22.87
N ASP A 22 32.89 -11.02 24.02
CA ASP A 22 32.28 -10.35 25.16
C ASP A 22 33.05 -9.08 25.54
N GLU A 23 32.31 -7.98 25.73
CA GLU A 23 32.80 -6.66 26.12
C GLU A 23 33.94 -6.12 25.21
N ALA A 24 33.98 -6.49 23.92
CA ALA A 24 35.06 -6.09 23.02
C ALA A 24 35.23 -4.55 22.96
N PHE A 25 34.12 -3.83 22.79
CA PHE A 25 34.01 -2.37 22.68
C PHE A 25 33.18 -1.74 23.80
N ASP A 26 33.01 -2.42 24.94
CA ASP A 26 32.28 -1.83 26.07
C ASP A 26 32.93 -0.51 26.51
N TYR A 27 32.10 0.49 26.84
CA TYR A 27 32.52 1.85 27.22
C TYR A 27 33.26 2.65 26.13
N CYS A 28 33.11 2.33 24.83
CA CYS A 28 33.62 3.16 23.73
C CYS A 28 32.71 4.38 23.47
N TYR A 29 32.64 5.30 24.43
CA TYR A 29 31.68 6.42 24.47
C TYR A 29 31.66 7.30 23.21
N ASP A 30 32.83 7.54 22.61
CA ASP A 30 33.01 8.43 21.46
C ASP A 30 32.88 7.72 20.11
N MET A 31 32.68 6.40 20.09
CA MET A 31 32.62 5.62 18.86
C MET A 31 31.33 5.92 18.10
N ARG A 32 31.47 6.42 16.88
CA ARG A 32 30.37 6.84 15.99
C ARG A 32 30.03 5.80 14.95
N THR A 33 31.03 5.06 14.46
CA THR A 33 30.86 4.07 13.39
C THR A 33 31.63 2.78 13.65
N VAL A 34 31.04 1.66 13.26
CA VAL A 34 31.65 0.32 13.30
C VAL A 34 31.34 -0.37 11.97
N THR A 35 32.37 -0.91 11.32
CA THR A 35 32.21 -1.77 10.15
C THR A 35 32.60 -3.20 10.52
N LEU A 36 31.63 -4.11 10.48
CA LEU A 36 31.82 -5.53 10.71
C LEU A 36 32.21 -6.24 9.40
N GLY A 37 33.06 -7.26 9.48
CA GLY A 37 33.36 -8.11 8.34
C GLY A 37 32.17 -9.02 7.98
N SER A 38 32.10 -9.45 6.73
CA SER A 38 31.00 -10.26 6.19
C SER A 38 30.88 -11.66 6.80
N LYS A 39 31.89 -12.10 7.57
CA LYS A 39 31.96 -13.44 8.19
C LYS A 39 31.61 -13.45 9.68
N VAL A 40 31.25 -12.32 10.28
CA VAL A 40 30.89 -12.27 11.70
C VAL A 40 29.60 -13.05 11.93
N THR A 41 29.67 -14.09 12.75
CA THR A 41 28.54 -14.96 13.11
C THR A 41 28.00 -14.68 14.50
N SER A 42 28.77 -14.07 15.39
CA SER A 42 28.36 -13.77 16.77
C SER A 42 28.83 -12.40 17.25
N ILE A 43 27.96 -11.74 18.03
CA ILE A 43 28.27 -10.57 18.84
C ILE A 43 28.06 -10.95 20.31
N GLY A 44 29.10 -10.85 21.12
CA GLY A 44 29.12 -11.27 22.51
C GLY A 44 28.31 -10.38 23.46
N ASN A 45 28.27 -10.80 24.73
CA ASN A 45 27.64 -10.03 25.80
C ASN A 45 28.34 -8.68 25.96
N TYR A 46 27.57 -7.59 26.10
CA TYR A 46 28.08 -6.24 26.29
C TYR A 46 29.06 -5.75 25.20
N ALA A 47 29.15 -6.41 24.04
CA ALA A 47 30.18 -6.16 23.04
C ALA A 47 30.29 -4.70 22.58
N PHE A 48 29.17 -3.99 22.47
CA PHE A 48 29.06 -2.56 22.14
C PHE A 48 28.32 -1.77 23.23
N SER A 49 28.32 -2.27 24.46
CA SER A 49 27.67 -1.58 25.57
C SER A 49 28.31 -0.20 25.80
N ARG A 50 27.47 0.79 26.12
CA ARG A 50 27.80 2.19 26.36
C ARG A 50 28.60 2.87 25.25
N CYS A 51 28.48 2.40 24.01
CA CYS A 51 28.93 3.13 22.82
C CYS A 51 27.97 4.28 22.52
N SER A 52 27.93 5.28 23.41
CA SER A 52 26.85 6.28 23.45
C SER A 52 26.75 7.16 22.20
N SER A 53 27.85 7.32 21.46
CA SER A 53 27.90 8.10 20.21
C SER A 53 27.62 7.28 18.95
N LEU A 54 27.40 5.96 19.07
CA LEU A 54 27.18 5.08 17.92
C LEU A 54 25.82 5.39 17.31
N THR A 55 25.80 5.89 16.07
CA THR A 55 24.56 6.31 15.39
C THR A 55 23.87 5.16 14.66
N GLY A 56 24.63 4.11 14.32
CA GLY A 56 24.12 2.92 13.66
C GLY A 56 25.23 1.88 13.44
N ILE A 57 24.82 0.66 13.12
CA ILE A 57 25.72 -0.45 12.78
C ILE A 57 25.04 -1.35 11.75
N THR A 58 25.76 -1.69 10.69
CA THR A 58 25.28 -2.68 9.71
C THR A 58 25.66 -4.07 10.19
N LEU A 59 24.66 -4.89 10.48
CA LEU A 59 24.84 -6.28 10.90
C LEU A 59 24.93 -7.18 9.66
N PRO A 60 25.94 -8.06 9.53
CA PRO A 60 26.09 -8.91 8.36
C PRO A 60 25.03 -10.03 8.34
N GLY A 61 24.63 -10.46 7.14
CA GLY A 61 23.68 -11.56 6.96
C GLY A 61 24.16 -12.93 7.45
N SER A 62 25.44 -13.05 7.83
CA SER A 62 26.00 -14.24 8.49
C SER A 62 25.73 -14.29 10.00
N LEU A 63 25.23 -13.20 10.60
CA LEU A 63 25.07 -13.07 12.04
C LEU A 63 23.97 -14.00 12.54
N THR A 64 24.27 -14.88 13.49
CA THR A 64 23.31 -15.82 14.08
C THR A 64 23.04 -15.56 15.56
N THR A 65 23.98 -14.93 16.27
CA THR A 65 23.91 -14.71 17.72
C THR A 65 24.20 -13.27 18.12
N ILE A 66 23.35 -12.69 18.97
CA ILE A 66 23.56 -11.41 19.66
C ILE A 66 23.44 -11.64 21.17
N GLY A 67 24.51 -11.39 21.92
CA GLY A 67 24.61 -11.61 23.36
C GLY A 67 23.81 -10.63 24.20
N ASN A 68 23.78 -10.87 25.51
CA ASN A 68 23.06 -10.03 26.45
C ASN A 68 23.67 -8.63 26.50
N TYR A 69 22.80 -7.60 26.50
CA TYR A 69 23.20 -6.19 26.62
C TYR A 69 24.19 -5.73 25.54
N ALA A 70 24.26 -6.40 24.39
CA ALA A 70 25.26 -6.15 23.35
C ALA A 70 25.31 -4.68 22.89
N PHE A 71 24.16 -3.99 22.80
CA PHE A 71 24.08 -2.58 22.40
C PHE A 71 23.55 -1.67 23.53
N LYS A 72 23.57 -2.12 24.78
CA LYS A 72 23.02 -1.37 25.91
C LYS A 72 23.64 0.04 25.96
N GLY A 73 22.83 1.08 25.99
CA GLY A 73 23.30 2.46 26.16
C GLY A 73 23.91 3.09 24.91
N CYS A 74 23.65 2.55 23.71
CA CYS A 74 23.93 3.22 22.44
C CYS A 74 22.94 4.38 22.22
N ARG A 75 23.12 5.46 22.98
CA ARG A 75 22.13 6.55 23.12
C ARG A 75 21.87 7.35 21.86
N MET A 76 22.77 7.35 20.88
CA MET A 76 22.60 8.05 19.60
C MET A 76 22.14 7.13 18.45
N MET A 77 21.93 5.84 18.70
CA MET A 77 21.47 4.91 17.68
C MET A 77 20.01 5.20 17.33
N GLU A 78 19.74 5.67 16.12
CA GLU A 78 18.39 6.07 15.69
C GLU A 78 17.59 4.89 15.13
N SER A 79 18.27 3.97 14.43
CA SER A 79 17.68 2.78 13.84
C SER A 79 18.65 1.61 13.82
N ILE A 80 18.10 0.41 13.79
CA ILE A 80 18.86 -0.82 13.56
C ILE A 80 17.97 -1.88 12.91
N THR A 81 18.55 -2.63 11.96
CA THR A 81 17.90 -3.78 11.33
C THR A 81 18.59 -5.06 11.80
N ILE A 82 17.83 -5.93 12.45
CA ILE A 82 18.32 -7.25 12.88
C ILE A 82 18.08 -8.25 11.73
N PRO A 83 19.14 -8.87 11.16
CA PRO A 83 18.98 -9.83 10.07
C PRO A 83 18.15 -11.05 10.46
N ASP A 84 17.36 -11.60 9.53
CA ASP A 84 16.56 -12.83 9.72
C ASP A 84 17.41 -14.08 10.02
N SER A 85 18.73 -14.02 9.78
CA SER A 85 19.68 -15.06 10.14
C SER A 85 19.90 -15.17 11.66
N VAL A 86 19.54 -14.14 12.44
CA VAL A 86 19.72 -14.13 13.90
C VAL A 86 18.70 -15.05 14.55
N THR A 87 19.18 -16.15 15.12
CA THR A 87 18.35 -17.15 15.82
C THR A 87 18.48 -17.07 17.33
N THR A 88 19.55 -16.47 17.84
CA THR A 88 19.81 -16.33 19.28
C THR A 88 19.98 -14.86 19.66
N MET A 89 19.04 -14.32 20.43
CA MET A 89 19.08 -12.96 20.99
C MET A 89 19.14 -13.01 22.52
N GLY A 90 20.05 -12.27 23.14
CA GLY A 90 20.16 -12.06 24.57
C GLY A 90 19.13 -11.09 25.16
N ALA A 91 19.10 -10.99 26.48
CA ALA A 91 18.31 -10.01 27.22
C ALA A 91 18.95 -8.62 27.15
N GLY A 92 18.12 -7.57 27.21
CA GLY A 92 18.60 -6.20 27.36
C GLY A 92 19.44 -5.63 26.21
N ILE A 93 19.38 -6.22 25.01
CA ILE A 93 20.25 -5.85 23.87
C ILE A 93 20.25 -4.34 23.62
N PHE A 94 19.09 -3.70 23.60
CA PHE A 94 18.92 -2.26 23.33
C PHE A 94 18.55 -1.45 24.57
N LYS A 95 18.78 -1.98 25.78
CA LYS A 95 18.48 -1.25 27.02
C LYS A 95 19.18 0.11 27.02
N GLU A 96 18.47 1.18 27.39
CA GLU A 96 18.93 2.58 27.44
C GLU A 96 19.41 3.15 26.08
N CYS A 97 18.97 2.59 24.95
CA CYS A 97 19.16 3.19 23.62
C CYS A 97 18.16 4.34 23.40
N ALA A 98 18.39 5.46 24.11
CA ALA A 98 17.47 6.58 24.16
C ALA A 98 17.18 7.24 22.80
N GLY A 99 18.09 7.13 21.82
CA GLY A 99 17.93 7.66 20.46
C GLY A 99 17.09 6.78 19.53
N LEU A 100 16.78 5.54 19.91
CA LEU A 100 16.15 4.58 19.01
C LEU A 100 14.72 5.02 18.68
N LEU A 101 14.48 5.33 17.40
CA LEU A 101 13.19 5.74 16.86
C LEU A 101 12.42 4.57 16.26
N ASN A 102 13.15 3.67 15.58
CA ASN A 102 12.59 2.50 14.92
C ASN A 102 13.57 1.31 14.98
N ILE A 103 13.03 0.10 14.91
CA ILE A 103 13.80 -1.14 14.86
C ILE A 103 13.06 -2.18 14.02
N THR A 104 13.80 -2.93 13.21
CA THR A 104 13.29 -4.12 12.52
C THR A 104 13.78 -5.37 13.23
N LEU A 105 12.84 -6.18 13.74
CA LEU A 105 13.08 -7.45 14.41
C LEU A 105 13.06 -8.61 13.41
N PRO A 106 13.77 -9.73 13.68
CA PRO A 106 13.79 -10.87 12.76
C PRO A 106 12.47 -11.64 12.80
N ASN A 107 12.04 -12.13 11.64
CA ASN A 107 10.72 -12.75 11.43
C ASN A 107 10.51 -14.09 12.19
N LYS A 108 11.59 -14.70 12.69
CA LYS A 108 11.56 -15.97 13.44
C LYS A 108 11.70 -15.77 14.95
N LEU A 109 11.63 -14.54 15.44
CA LEU A 109 11.76 -14.23 16.86
C LEU A 109 10.58 -14.80 17.64
N THR A 110 10.84 -15.65 18.64
CA THR A 110 9.79 -16.26 19.46
C THR A 110 9.52 -15.51 20.78
N THR A 111 10.47 -14.68 21.23
CA THR A 111 10.39 -14.02 22.54
C THR A 111 11.03 -12.63 22.48
N ILE A 112 10.30 -11.62 22.96
CA ILE A 112 10.91 -10.33 23.33
C ILE A 112 11.49 -10.49 24.73
N LYS A 113 12.83 -10.63 24.81
CA LYS A 113 13.51 -10.92 26.08
C LYS A 113 13.47 -9.78 27.08
N ALA A 114 13.74 -10.12 28.34
CA ALA A 114 13.69 -9.20 29.46
C ALA A 114 14.56 -7.97 29.20
N ASN A 115 14.05 -6.80 29.56
CA ASN A 115 14.71 -5.50 29.39
C ASN A 115 15.13 -5.12 27.95
N MET A 116 14.73 -5.87 26.90
CA MET A 116 15.29 -5.69 25.54
C MET A 116 15.31 -4.24 25.05
N PHE A 117 14.25 -3.48 25.32
CA PHE A 117 14.06 -2.07 24.96
C PHE A 117 13.89 -1.15 26.18
N SER A 118 14.18 -1.61 27.39
CA SER A 118 14.02 -0.82 28.61
C SER A 118 14.77 0.52 28.50
N GLY A 119 14.09 1.66 28.64
CA GLY A 119 14.67 2.99 28.55
C GLY A 119 14.91 3.51 27.13
N CYS A 120 14.30 2.90 26.09
CA CYS A 120 14.25 3.46 24.74
C CYS A 120 13.21 4.59 24.68
N VAL A 121 13.51 5.71 25.33
CA VAL A 121 12.54 6.79 25.59
C VAL A 121 11.93 7.41 24.34
N ASN A 122 12.63 7.36 23.19
CA ASN A 122 12.15 7.94 21.93
C ASN A 122 11.45 6.93 20.98
N LEU A 123 11.38 5.65 21.35
CA LEU A 123 10.70 4.64 20.54
C LEU A 123 9.19 4.94 20.53
N THR A 124 8.63 5.26 19.35
CA THR A 124 7.23 5.70 19.23
C THR A 124 6.25 4.58 18.92
N SER A 125 6.70 3.56 18.21
CA SER A 125 5.93 2.38 17.86
C SER A 125 6.87 1.20 17.66
N ILE A 126 6.34 -0.01 17.78
CA ILE A 126 7.05 -1.23 17.44
C ILE A 126 6.09 -2.26 16.84
N VAL A 127 6.51 -2.89 15.76
CA VAL A 127 5.85 -4.08 15.20
C VAL A 127 6.55 -5.30 15.80
N ILE A 128 5.82 -6.04 16.63
CA ILE A 128 6.31 -7.28 17.21
C ILE A 128 6.01 -8.41 16.21
N PRO A 129 7.00 -9.22 15.76
CA PRO A 129 6.77 -10.27 14.78
C PRO A 129 5.69 -11.29 15.20
N ASP A 130 4.90 -11.78 14.23
CA ASP A 130 3.79 -12.73 14.46
C ASP A 130 4.21 -14.05 15.14
N SER A 131 5.50 -14.40 15.04
CA SER A 131 6.09 -15.59 15.68
C SER A 131 6.33 -15.44 17.18
N VAL A 132 6.24 -14.22 17.73
CA VAL A 132 6.48 -13.96 19.14
C VAL A 132 5.30 -14.46 19.98
N THR A 133 5.59 -15.35 20.93
CA THR A 133 4.60 -15.89 21.87
C THR A 133 4.77 -15.36 23.29
N VAL A 134 5.91 -14.73 23.61
CA VAL A 134 6.21 -14.24 24.97
C VAL A 134 6.87 -12.86 24.94
N ILE A 135 6.37 -11.95 25.77
CA ILE A 135 7.04 -10.69 26.12
C ILE A 135 7.49 -10.78 27.59
N GLU A 136 8.80 -10.77 27.80
CA GLU A 136 9.40 -10.93 29.13
C GLU A 136 9.45 -9.63 29.94
N SER A 137 9.87 -9.76 31.20
CA SER A 137 9.80 -8.68 32.19
C SER A 137 10.56 -7.43 31.76
N TYR A 138 9.94 -6.27 31.94
CA TYR A 138 10.50 -4.96 31.63
C TYR A 138 10.94 -4.76 30.17
N ALA A 139 10.45 -5.59 29.23
CA ALA A 139 10.85 -5.53 27.82
C ALA A 139 10.83 -4.11 27.24
N PHE A 140 9.78 -3.34 27.53
CA PHE A 140 9.54 -1.96 27.06
C PHE A 140 9.43 -0.94 28.20
N GLN A 141 9.97 -1.24 29.39
CA GLN A 141 9.91 -0.31 30.52
C GLN A 141 10.49 1.07 30.14
N ASN A 142 9.81 2.16 30.49
CA ASN A 142 10.19 3.54 30.21
C ASN A 142 10.43 3.84 28.72
N CYS A 143 9.72 3.16 27.81
CA CYS A 143 9.56 3.64 26.43
C CYS A 143 8.55 4.79 26.41
N GLU A 144 8.94 5.93 26.99
CA GLU A 144 8.01 6.99 27.37
C GLU A 144 7.18 7.54 26.19
N ARG A 145 7.76 7.61 24.98
CA ARG A 145 7.07 8.11 23.77
C ARG A 145 6.32 7.03 22.99
N MET A 146 6.28 5.79 23.47
CA MET A 146 5.53 4.70 22.83
C MET A 146 4.04 5.08 22.78
N LYS A 147 3.50 5.26 21.58
CA LYS A 147 2.10 5.61 21.32
C LYS A 147 1.26 4.39 20.97
N GLU A 148 1.87 3.44 20.28
CA GLU A 148 1.21 2.28 19.72
C GLU A 148 2.10 1.05 19.84
N VAL A 149 1.48 -0.08 20.19
CA VAL A 149 2.11 -1.39 20.23
C VAL A 149 1.17 -2.34 19.49
N THR A 150 1.65 -2.92 18.40
CA THR A 150 0.95 -3.98 17.69
C THR A 150 1.38 -5.32 18.31
N PHE A 151 0.49 -5.94 19.07
CA PHE A 151 0.73 -7.27 19.65
C PHE A 151 0.49 -8.36 18.60
N PRO A 152 1.31 -9.42 18.56
CA PRO A 152 1.18 -10.47 17.56
C PRO A 152 0.00 -11.40 17.88
N PRO A 153 -0.66 -11.98 16.87
CA PRO A 153 -1.89 -12.77 17.06
C PRO A 153 -1.69 -14.07 17.84
N ASN A 154 -0.44 -14.52 18.01
CA ASN A 154 -0.09 -15.75 18.75
C ASN A 154 0.54 -15.46 20.12
N LEU A 155 0.47 -14.22 20.63
CA LEU A 155 1.03 -13.85 21.92
C LEU A 155 0.34 -14.62 23.06
N GLU A 156 1.10 -15.38 23.84
CA GLU A 156 0.57 -16.19 24.94
C GLU A 156 0.79 -15.54 26.32
N SER A 157 1.85 -14.76 26.50
CA SER A 157 2.12 -14.13 27.81
C SER A 157 2.85 -12.78 27.76
N ILE A 158 2.46 -11.90 28.67
CA ILE A 158 3.15 -10.63 28.95
C ILE A 158 3.59 -10.64 30.42
N SER A 159 4.89 -10.55 30.66
CA SER A 159 5.51 -10.70 31.98
C SER A 159 5.59 -9.40 32.77
N TYR A 160 6.10 -9.50 34.00
CA TYR A 160 6.14 -8.42 34.99
C TYR A 160 6.62 -7.09 34.39
N GLY A 161 5.80 -6.06 34.50
CA GLY A 161 6.19 -4.69 34.19
C GLY A 161 6.65 -4.43 32.76
N ALA A 162 6.23 -5.23 31.79
CA ALA A 162 6.71 -5.16 30.41
C ALA A 162 6.57 -3.76 29.78
N PHE A 163 5.52 -3.00 30.11
CA PHE A 163 5.24 -1.67 29.58
C PHE A 163 5.18 -0.57 30.66
N ILE A 164 5.83 -0.78 31.82
CA ILE A 164 5.88 0.24 32.89
C ILE A 164 6.37 1.57 32.32
N GLY A 165 5.68 2.68 32.59
CA GLY A 165 6.13 4.01 32.18
C GLY A 165 6.06 4.26 30.68
N CYS A 166 5.25 3.51 29.92
CA CYS A 166 4.89 3.87 28.53
C CYS A 166 3.86 5.01 28.53
N ARG A 167 4.31 6.22 28.89
CA ARG A 167 3.44 7.35 29.26
C ARG A 167 2.59 7.90 28.12
N TYR A 168 2.92 7.63 26.86
CA TYR A 168 2.18 8.08 25.68
C TYR A 168 1.25 7.02 25.09
N LEU A 169 1.21 5.82 25.67
CA LEU A 169 0.34 4.74 25.23
C LEU A 169 -1.10 5.10 25.60
N THR A 170 -1.98 5.23 24.61
CA THR A 170 -3.38 5.66 24.82
C THR A 170 -4.37 4.51 24.76
N LYS A 171 -4.10 3.54 23.89
CA LYS A 171 -4.92 2.35 23.69
C LYS A 171 -4.05 1.12 23.47
N VAL A 172 -4.54 -0.05 23.87
CA VAL A 172 -3.92 -1.34 23.57
C VAL A 172 -4.96 -2.38 23.20
N THR A 173 -4.66 -3.23 22.22
CA THR A 173 -5.45 -4.41 21.86
C THR A 173 -4.67 -5.66 22.18
N LEU A 174 -5.18 -6.46 23.11
CA LEU A 174 -4.58 -7.69 23.58
C LEU A 174 -5.21 -8.88 22.82
N PRO A 175 -4.38 -9.74 22.19
CA PRO A 175 -4.87 -10.76 21.27
C PRO A 175 -5.58 -11.89 21.99
N ALA A 176 -6.48 -12.58 21.27
CA ALA A 176 -7.28 -13.67 21.82
C ALA A 176 -6.46 -14.87 22.32
N SER A 177 -5.22 -15.01 21.82
CA SER A 177 -4.27 -16.04 22.25
C SER A 177 -3.68 -15.80 23.66
N LEU A 178 -3.87 -14.61 24.24
CA LEU A 178 -3.20 -14.22 25.48
C LEU A 178 -3.70 -15.04 26.67
N LYS A 179 -2.82 -15.86 27.24
CA LYS A 179 -3.12 -16.74 28.38
C LYS A 179 -2.81 -16.08 29.72
N SER A 180 -1.80 -15.19 29.77
CA SER A 180 -1.38 -14.54 31.02
C SER A 180 -0.82 -13.12 30.83
N ILE A 181 -1.18 -12.23 31.74
CA ILE A 181 -0.69 -10.86 31.83
C ILE A 181 -0.28 -10.57 33.27
N ASN A 182 1.01 -10.37 33.52
CA ASN A 182 1.54 -10.42 34.90
C ASN A 182 1.43 -9.06 35.63
N TYR A 183 2.02 -8.95 36.83
CA TYR A 183 1.92 -7.75 37.67
C TYR A 183 2.43 -6.49 36.96
N SER A 184 1.75 -5.37 37.18
CA SER A 184 2.20 -4.02 36.80
C SER A 184 2.58 -3.81 35.34
N VAL A 185 2.05 -4.60 34.40
CA VAL A 185 2.42 -4.51 32.98
C VAL A 185 2.23 -3.09 32.42
N PHE A 186 1.13 -2.42 32.74
CA PHE A 186 0.82 -1.05 32.28
C PHE A 186 0.91 -0.01 33.39
N LYS A 187 1.66 -0.28 34.47
CA LYS A 187 1.85 0.71 35.53
C LYS A 187 2.50 1.99 34.98
N ASP A 188 2.08 3.14 35.47
CA ASP A 188 2.54 4.47 35.03
C ASP A 188 2.26 4.79 33.54
N CYS A 189 1.36 4.04 32.88
CA CYS A 189 0.81 4.40 31.56
C CYS A 189 -0.26 5.49 31.71
N VAL A 190 0.19 6.70 32.06
CA VAL A 190 -0.64 7.84 32.49
C VAL A 190 -1.60 8.39 31.42
N ARG A 191 -1.58 7.88 30.19
CA ARG A 191 -2.49 8.26 29.10
C ARG A 191 -3.33 7.09 28.57
N LEU A 192 -3.18 5.90 29.14
CA LEU A 192 -3.90 4.71 28.69
C LEU A 192 -5.36 4.82 29.14
N THR A 193 -6.25 5.09 28.20
CA THR A 193 -7.69 5.26 28.45
C THR A 193 -8.50 4.06 28.00
N GLU A 194 -7.96 3.22 27.12
CA GLU A 194 -8.68 2.08 26.55
C GLU A 194 -7.81 0.81 26.47
N VAL A 195 -8.33 -0.31 26.93
CA VAL A 195 -7.71 -1.64 26.77
C VAL A 195 -8.75 -2.58 26.17
N TYR A 196 -8.45 -3.17 25.03
CA TYR A 196 -9.29 -4.13 24.33
C TYR A 196 -8.74 -5.54 24.52
N TYR A 197 -9.59 -6.49 24.90
CA TYR A 197 -9.27 -7.91 24.92
C TYR A 197 -10.04 -8.60 23.79
N GLU A 198 -9.35 -9.28 22.88
CA GLU A 198 -10.00 -9.97 21.74
C GLU A 198 -10.56 -11.35 22.11
N GLY A 199 -10.11 -11.94 23.22
CA GLY A 199 -10.51 -13.27 23.66
C GLY A 199 -10.95 -13.32 25.12
N ASP A 200 -10.84 -14.52 25.69
CA ASP A 200 -11.08 -14.73 27.11
C ASP A 200 -10.07 -13.99 27.97
N ASN A 201 -10.50 -13.74 29.21
CA ASN A 201 -9.70 -13.07 30.21
C ASN A 201 -8.39 -13.84 30.53
N PRO A 202 -7.20 -13.27 30.23
CA PRO A 202 -5.93 -13.90 30.60
C PRO A 202 -5.78 -13.93 32.13
N SER A 203 -5.02 -14.89 32.65
CA SER A 203 -4.61 -14.85 34.07
C SER A 203 -3.85 -13.55 34.36
N ALA A 204 -4.43 -12.68 35.19
CA ALA A 204 -3.91 -11.34 35.46
C ALA A 204 -3.16 -11.24 36.81
N GLY A 205 -2.02 -10.55 36.81
CA GLY A 205 -1.31 -10.13 38.03
C GLY A 205 -1.94 -8.88 38.67
N LEU A 206 -1.50 -8.56 39.88
CA LEU A 206 -1.96 -7.37 40.61
C LEU A 206 -1.37 -6.07 40.06
N ASN A 207 -2.04 -4.95 40.35
CA ASN A 207 -1.58 -3.58 40.05
C ASN A 207 -1.29 -3.37 38.56
N LEU A 208 -2.07 -4.01 37.68
CA LEU A 208 -1.85 -4.02 36.24
C LEU A 208 -1.83 -2.61 35.66
N TYR A 209 -2.73 -1.77 36.17
CA TYR A 209 -2.99 -0.39 35.75
C TYR A 209 -2.68 0.64 36.85
N GLU A 210 -1.72 0.36 37.73
CA GLU A 210 -1.33 1.32 38.78
C GLU A 210 -0.88 2.65 38.15
N ASN A 211 -1.41 3.78 38.62
CA ASN A 211 -1.10 5.12 38.10
C ASN A 211 -1.41 5.32 36.59
N THR A 212 -2.46 4.67 36.08
CA THR A 212 -3.12 5.04 34.82
C THR A 212 -4.35 5.94 35.09
N PRO A 213 -4.95 6.59 34.06
CA PRO A 213 -6.17 7.38 34.22
C PRO A 213 -7.29 6.65 34.96
N ASP A 214 -8.03 7.39 35.81
CA ASP A 214 -9.14 6.85 36.60
C ASP A 214 -10.35 6.49 35.72
N ASP A 215 -10.44 7.05 34.51
CA ASP A 215 -11.46 6.79 33.48
C ASP A 215 -11.05 5.70 32.47
N LEU A 216 -9.96 4.97 32.71
CA LEU A 216 -9.55 3.81 31.90
C LEU A 216 -10.72 2.81 31.76
N LEU A 217 -11.09 2.51 30.52
CA LEU A 217 -12.09 1.50 30.16
C LEU A 217 -11.41 0.23 29.65
N SER A 218 -11.91 -0.92 30.11
CA SER A 218 -11.55 -2.22 29.56
C SER A 218 -12.71 -2.80 28.77
N TYR A 219 -12.42 -3.18 27.52
CA TYR A 219 -13.37 -3.69 26.55
C TYR A 219 -13.18 -5.19 26.36
N TYR A 220 -14.27 -5.93 26.45
CA TYR A 220 -14.30 -7.38 26.27
C TYR A 220 -15.32 -7.77 25.20
N PRO A 221 -15.15 -8.92 24.53
CA PRO A 221 -16.12 -9.43 23.59
C PRO A 221 -17.46 -9.69 24.29
N THR A 222 -18.56 -9.40 23.59
CA THR A 222 -19.92 -9.61 24.11
C THR A 222 -20.11 -11.06 24.58
N GLY A 223 -20.43 -11.25 25.86
CA GLY A 223 -20.64 -12.57 26.47
C GLY A 223 -19.52 -13.05 27.40
N ASN A 224 -18.39 -12.33 27.48
CA ASN A 224 -17.31 -12.64 28.40
C ASN A 224 -17.52 -12.02 29.80
N ALA A 225 -17.11 -12.75 30.85
CA ALA A 225 -17.24 -12.31 32.23
C ALA A 225 -16.38 -11.06 32.50
N THR A 226 -16.92 -10.08 33.23
CA THR A 226 -16.21 -8.85 33.59
C THR A 226 -15.19 -9.10 34.71
N TRP A 227 -14.03 -8.44 34.65
CA TRP A 227 -13.03 -8.46 35.73
C TRP A 227 -13.41 -7.52 36.87
N LEU A 228 -13.05 -7.89 38.11
CA LEU A 228 -12.81 -6.96 39.20
C LEU A 228 -11.32 -7.02 39.56
N GLU A 229 -10.58 -5.91 39.44
CA GLU A 229 -9.17 -5.86 39.82
C GLU A 229 -9.04 -5.67 41.35
N ARG A 230 -8.23 -6.52 41.99
CA ARG A 230 -7.87 -6.38 43.40
C ARG A 230 -6.67 -5.44 43.53
N ILE A 231 -6.86 -4.26 44.12
CA ILE A 231 -5.77 -3.33 44.42
C ILE A 231 -5.20 -3.65 45.80
N GLU A 232 -3.90 -3.37 46.00
CA GLU A 232 -3.29 -3.34 47.33
C GLU A 232 -4.16 -2.49 48.29
N ASN A 233 -4.41 -3.02 49.50
CA ASN A 233 -5.40 -2.57 50.51
C ASN A 233 -6.82 -3.18 50.44
N GLY A 234 -7.06 -4.20 49.60
CA GLY A 234 -8.29 -5.01 49.69
C GLY A 234 -9.55 -4.32 49.18
N LYS A 235 -9.41 -3.23 48.41
CA LYS A 235 -10.49 -2.61 47.66
C LYS A 235 -10.47 -3.14 46.22
N TRP A 236 -11.62 -3.59 45.75
CA TRP A 236 -11.85 -3.86 44.33
C TRP A 236 -12.07 -2.51 43.62
N ARG A 237 -11.35 -2.22 42.53
CA ARG A 237 -11.74 -1.12 41.63
C ARG A 237 -12.54 -1.73 40.49
N ASP A 238 -13.79 -1.31 40.38
CA ASP A 238 -14.58 -1.44 39.16
C ASP A 238 -14.15 -0.31 38.24
N ARG A 239 -13.27 -0.60 37.27
CA ARG A 239 -12.96 0.34 36.19
C ARG A 239 -13.95 0.03 35.09
N GLY A 240 -14.65 1.06 34.59
CA GLY A 240 -15.81 0.92 33.71
C GLY A 240 -15.63 -0.20 32.68
N VAL A 241 -16.45 -1.23 32.79
CA VAL A 241 -16.41 -2.36 31.87
C VAL A 241 -17.42 -2.09 30.76
N ALA A 242 -16.93 -2.07 29.52
CA ALA A 242 -17.75 -1.92 28.35
C ALA A 242 -17.67 -3.20 27.51
N THR A 243 -18.82 -3.68 27.04
CA THR A 243 -18.82 -4.69 25.98
C THR A 243 -18.50 -3.99 24.67
N TRP A 244 -17.53 -4.52 23.96
CA TRP A 244 -17.24 -4.12 22.60
C TRP A 244 -17.61 -5.29 21.71
N ASP A 245 -18.42 -5.00 20.71
CA ASP A 245 -18.63 -5.95 19.62
C ASP A 245 -17.53 -5.70 18.59
N PRO A 246 -16.53 -6.61 18.43
CA PRO A 246 -15.49 -6.46 17.43
C PRO A 246 -16.05 -6.34 16.00
N GLU A 247 -17.32 -6.72 15.81
CA GLU A 247 -18.12 -6.44 14.63
C GLU A 247 -19.55 -6.11 15.05
N PRO A 248 -20.17 -4.95 14.74
CA PRO A 248 -21.59 -4.77 15.05
C PRO A 248 -22.42 -5.76 14.22
N ARG A 249 -22.75 -6.93 14.77
CA ARG A 249 -23.63 -7.91 14.10
C ARG A 249 -25.07 -7.71 14.60
N PRO A 250 -26.06 -7.49 13.72
CA PRO A 250 -27.44 -7.79 14.10
C PRO A 250 -27.53 -9.30 14.40
N PRO A 251 -28.33 -9.74 15.40
CA PRO A 251 -28.34 -11.13 15.83
C PRO A 251 -28.85 -12.04 14.70
N GLY A 252 -27.95 -12.87 14.17
CA GLY A 252 -28.26 -13.94 13.22
C GLY A 252 -28.68 -15.25 13.92
N PRO A 253 -29.35 -16.19 13.22
CA PRO A 253 -29.84 -17.43 13.82
C PRO A 253 -28.70 -18.39 14.19
N THR A 254 -28.84 -19.10 15.31
CA THR A 254 -27.94 -20.19 15.73
C THR A 254 -28.57 -21.56 15.45
N GLY A 255 -27.87 -22.40 14.69
CA GLY A 255 -28.24 -23.78 14.38
C GLY A 255 -27.27 -24.42 13.38
N ASP A 256 -27.08 -25.74 13.49
CA ASP A 256 -26.19 -26.50 12.60
C ASP A 256 -26.82 -26.73 11.22
N PHE A 257 -25.96 -26.74 10.20
CA PHE A 257 -26.32 -27.06 8.83
C PHE A 257 -25.76 -28.44 8.44
N THR A 258 -26.59 -29.27 7.84
CA THR A 258 -26.11 -30.45 7.09
C THR A 258 -26.29 -30.20 5.59
N TYR A 259 -25.45 -30.82 4.76
CA TYR A 259 -25.50 -30.63 3.31
C TYR A 259 -25.38 -31.94 2.53
N THR A 260 -25.97 -31.94 1.34
CA THR A 260 -25.74 -32.95 0.30
C THR A 260 -25.35 -32.25 -1.00
N TYR A 261 -24.49 -32.90 -1.81
CA TYR A 261 -24.02 -32.39 -3.09
C TYR A 261 -24.18 -33.46 -4.17
N GLU A 262 -25.15 -33.26 -5.06
CA GLU A 262 -25.43 -34.13 -6.20
C GLU A 262 -25.76 -33.24 -7.42
N ASP A 263 -25.34 -33.67 -8.62
CA ASP A 263 -25.62 -33.00 -9.91
C ASP A 263 -25.36 -31.48 -9.94
N GLY A 264 -24.30 -31.03 -9.26
CA GLY A 264 -23.90 -29.63 -9.24
C GLY A 264 -24.74 -28.72 -8.33
N VAL A 265 -25.64 -29.28 -7.52
CA VAL A 265 -26.51 -28.52 -6.61
C VAL A 265 -26.21 -28.89 -5.16
N LEU A 266 -25.81 -27.89 -4.36
CA LEU A 266 -25.67 -28.03 -2.91
C LEU A 266 -27.04 -27.78 -2.26
N THR A 267 -27.57 -28.77 -1.54
CA THR A 267 -28.81 -28.61 -0.75
C THR A 267 -28.45 -28.54 0.72
N LEU A 268 -28.86 -27.47 1.40
CA LEU A 268 -28.60 -27.23 2.83
C LEU A 268 -29.87 -27.51 3.65
N TYR A 269 -29.71 -28.27 4.72
CA TYR A 269 -30.77 -28.56 5.69
C TYR A 269 -30.44 -27.84 7.00
N PHE A 270 -31.31 -26.91 7.38
CA PHE A 270 -31.22 -26.22 8.67
C PHE A 270 -32.03 -26.98 9.72
N THR A 271 -31.40 -27.35 10.83
CA THR A 271 -32.08 -27.95 11.99
C THR A 271 -31.92 -27.04 13.21
N GLY A 272 -32.77 -26.03 13.32
CA GLY A 272 -32.79 -25.10 14.45
C GLY A 272 -34.14 -24.40 14.62
N THR A 273 -34.38 -23.84 15.82
CA THR A 273 -35.63 -23.16 16.19
C THR A 273 -35.43 -21.65 16.19
N LEU A 274 -36.32 -20.89 15.56
CA LEU A 274 -36.30 -19.42 15.56
C LEU A 274 -36.86 -18.85 16.88
N CYS A 275 -36.08 -18.04 17.59
CA CYS A 275 -36.59 -17.19 18.68
C CYS A 275 -37.04 -15.84 18.12
N GLN A 276 -38.28 -15.46 18.42
CA GLN A 276 -38.84 -14.14 18.10
C GLN A 276 -38.34 -13.10 19.11
N SER A 277 -37.76 -11.98 18.65
CA SER A 277 -37.71 -10.72 19.41
C SER A 277 -38.42 -9.62 18.63
N ALA A 278 -39.03 -8.67 19.36
CA ALA A 278 -40.16 -7.87 18.90
C ALA A 278 -39.81 -6.62 18.05
N ASP A 279 -38.55 -6.40 17.67
CA ASP A 279 -38.11 -5.09 17.14
C ASP A 279 -37.57 -5.11 15.69
N ALA A 280 -37.84 -6.14 14.89
CA ALA A 280 -37.49 -6.15 13.47
C ALA A 280 -38.71 -5.84 12.57
N VAL A 281 -38.88 -4.58 12.20
CA VAL A 281 -39.83 -4.17 11.15
C VAL A 281 -39.17 -4.44 9.79
N HIS A 282 -39.87 -5.22 8.94
CA HIS A 282 -39.53 -5.65 7.57
C HIS A 282 -38.88 -7.03 7.37
N TRP A 283 -39.57 -8.08 7.79
CA TRP A 283 -39.54 -9.39 7.10
C TRP A 283 -40.93 -10.03 7.13
N THR A 284 -41.87 -9.53 6.32
CA THR A 284 -43.27 -9.98 6.32
C THR A 284 -43.67 -10.88 5.16
N GLU A 285 -42.75 -11.57 4.47
CA GLU A 285 -43.12 -12.62 3.50
C GLU A 285 -42.11 -13.77 3.44
N LEU A 286 -42.16 -14.71 4.39
CA LEU A 286 -41.68 -16.08 4.18
C LEU A 286 -42.70 -17.09 4.77
N PRO A 287 -43.13 -18.12 4.03
CA PRO A 287 -44.11 -19.10 4.52
C PRO A 287 -43.54 -20.00 5.62
N SER A 288 -44.44 -20.50 6.47
CA SER A 288 -44.17 -21.39 7.59
C SER A 288 -43.40 -22.66 7.22
N ALA A 289 -42.41 -22.98 8.07
CA ALA A 289 -41.79 -24.27 8.38
C ALA A 289 -41.95 -25.46 7.38
N ALA A 290 -40.78 -26.02 7.03
CA ALA A 290 -40.54 -27.31 6.36
C ALA A 290 -40.49 -27.34 4.82
N SER A 291 -39.69 -26.47 4.19
CA SER A 291 -39.24 -26.70 2.81
C SER A 291 -37.76 -26.36 2.63
N PRO A 292 -36.95 -27.23 1.99
CA PRO A 292 -35.51 -27.02 1.83
C PRO A 292 -35.22 -25.83 0.90
N TYR A 293 -34.23 -25.01 1.26
CA TYR A 293 -33.70 -23.96 0.41
C TYR A 293 -32.78 -24.57 -0.65
N ARG A 294 -33.07 -24.32 -1.93
CA ARG A 294 -32.13 -24.59 -3.03
C ARG A 294 -31.36 -23.31 -3.34
N VAL A 295 -30.08 -23.28 -3.01
CA VAL A 295 -29.17 -22.20 -3.42
C VAL A 295 -28.23 -22.76 -4.48
N ALA A 296 -28.34 -22.27 -5.70
CA ALA A 296 -27.32 -22.50 -6.72
C ALA A 296 -26.10 -21.63 -6.37
N LEU A 297 -25.05 -22.25 -5.82
CA LEU A 297 -23.80 -21.56 -5.56
C LEU A 297 -23.06 -21.35 -6.89
N LYS A 298 -23.00 -20.10 -7.36
CA LYS A 298 -21.93 -19.65 -8.26
C LYS A 298 -20.72 -19.28 -7.40
N ASP A 299 -19.78 -20.21 -7.37
CA ASP A 299 -18.35 -20.06 -7.06
C ASP A 299 -17.95 -19.56 -5.66
N LYS A 300 -17.42 -20.51 -4.87
CA LYS A 300 -16.52 -20.24 -3.74
C LYS A 300 -15.16 -19.80 -4.29
N LYS A 301 -14.95 -18.49 -4.48
CA LYS A 301 -13.63 -17.80 -4.50
C LYS A 301 -13.86 -16.33 -4.89
N SER A 302 -13.75 -15.44 -3.93
CA SER A 302 -13.67 -14.00 -4.20
C SER A 302 -12.66 -13.36 -3.26
N PHE A 303 -11.38 -13.53 -3.61
CA PHE A 303 -10.34 -12.51 -3.50
C PHE A 303 -9.38 -12.74 -4.70
N PHE A 304 -9.42 -11.77 -5.61
CA PHE A 304 -8.56 -11.47 -6.77
C PHE A 304 -7.76 -12.60 -7.45
N CYS A 305 -8.22 -13.00 -8.65
CA CYS A 305 -7.39 -13.18 -9.84
C CYS A 305 -8.31 -13.13 -11.06
N ALA A 306 -8.15 -12.11 -11.91
CA ALA A 306 -8.91 -12.00 -13.15
C ALA A 306 -8.39 -13.04 -14.16
N LYS A 307 -9.23 -14.02 -14.51
CA LYS A 307 -9.06 -14.82 -15.74
C LYS A 307 -10.00 -14.27 -16.81
N SER A 308 -9.44 -14.02 -17.98
CA SER A 308 -10.14 -13.60 -19.19
C SER A 308 -11.16 -14.64 -19.65
N GLY A 309 -12.37 -14.15 -19.98
CA GLY A 309 -13.27 -14.84 -20.90
C GLY A 309 -14.48 -15.55 -20.28
N SER A 310 -15.45 -14.80 -19.76
CA SER A 310 -16.90 -15.03 -19.95
C SER A 310 -17.68 -13.94 -19.20
N THR A 311 -18.72 -13.39 -19.83
CA THR A 311 -19.77 -12.44 -19.39
C THR A 311 -19.72 -11.85 -17.95
N PRO A 312 -19.95 -10.52 -17.77
CA PRO A 312 -19.54 -9.77 -16.59
C PRO A 312 -20.37 -10.08 -15.33
N PRO A 313 -19.76 -10.11 -14.12
CA PRO A 313 -20.47 -10.05 -12.85
C PRO A 313 -20.97 -8.62 -12.53
N ALA A 314 -21.99 -8.54 -11.67
CA ALA A 314 -22.87 -7.38 -11.51
C ALA A 314 -22.46 -6.32 -10.44
N SER A 315 -21.23 -6.29 -9.93
CA SER A 315 -20.64 -5.04 -9.40
C SER A 315 -19.12 -5.09 -9.44
N LYS A 316 -18.51 -3.96 -9.84
CA LYS A 316 -17.05 -3.73 -9.82
C LYS A 316 -16.72 -2.62 -8.82
N ASP A 317 -17.34 -2.68 -7.63
CA ASP A 317 -17.14 -1.71 -6.56
C ASP A 317 -16.21 -2.33 -5.51
N ILE A 318 -15.26 -1.57 -4.95
CA ILE A 318 -14.50 -1.93 -3.75
C ILE A 318 -14.88 -1.00 -2.63
N THR A 319 -14.93 -1.52 -1.41
CA THR A 319 -15.15 -0.73 -0.20
C THR A 319 -13.92 -0.83 0.68
N ILE A 320 -13.39 0.33 1.05
CA ILE A 320 -12.23 0.48 1.92
C ILE A 320 -12.74 0.86 3.31
N PRO A 321 -12.54 0.01 4.32
CA PRO A 321 -12.87 0.38 5.69
C PRO A 321 -11.85 1.39 6.22
N LEU A 322 -12.32 2.55 6.64
CA LEU A 322 -11.54 3.55 7.35
C LEU A 322 -11.76 3.43 8.87
N ALA A 323 -10.98 4.16 9.64
CA ALA A 323 -11.16 4.24 11.09
C ALA A 323 -12.59 4.72 11.46
N SER A 324 -13.03 4.38 12.66
CA SER A 324 -14.33 4.79 13.22
C SER A 324 -15.56 4.25 12.46
N GLY A 325 -15.41 3.16 11.69
CA GLY A 325 -16.52 2.48 11.02
C GLY A 325 -17.08 3.23 9.81
N VAL A 326 -16.27 4.09 9.19
CA VAL A 326 -16.62 4.83 7.98
C VAL A 326 -16.03 4.11 6.78
N ASP A 327 -16.81 3.94 5.72
CA ASP A 327 -16.38 3.26 4.51
C ASP A 327 -16.16 4.22 3.34
N LEU A 328 -15.17 3.94 2.51
CA LEU A 328 -14.91 4.62 1.23
C LEU A 328 -15.11 3.64 0.08
N THR A 329 -16.10 3.86 -0.76
CA THR A 329 -16.38 3.00 -1.92
C THR A 329 -15.77 3.57 -3.20
N LEU A 330 -15.08 2.76 -3.99
CA LEU A 330 -14.62 3.09 -5.35
C LEU A 330 -15.25 2.17 -6.39
N ILE A 331 -15.37 2.67 -7.61
CA ILE A 331 -15.85 1.94 -8.79
C ILE A 331 -14.68 1.78 -9.77
N TRP A 332 -14.50 0.57 -10.32
CA TRP A 332 -13.51 0.31 -11.36
C TRP A 332 -13.95 0.89 -12.69
N ILE A 333 -13.03 1.61 -13.33
CA ILE A 333 -13.18 2.17 -14.66
C ILE A 333 -12.23 1.44 -15.60
N GLU A 334 -12.79 0.85 -16.65
CA GLU A 334 -12.00 0.18 -17.69
C GLU A 334 -11.24 1.22 -18.54
N PRO A 335 -10.01 0.89 -19.02
CA PRO A 335 -9.34 1.72 -20.00
C PRO A 335 -10.21 1.87 -21.25
N GLY A 336 -10.05 2.98 -21.95
CA GLY A 336 -10.88 3.27 -23.11
C GLY A 336 -10.59 4.62 -23.72
N THR A 337 -11.37 4.94 -24.73
CA THR A 337 -11.22 6.17 -25.50
C THR A 337 -12.54 6.93 -25.49
N PHE A 338 -12.46 8.26 -25.31
CA PHE A 338 -13.62 9.13 -25.35
C PHE A 338 -13.28 10.49 -25.97
N MET A 339 -14.31 11.29 -26.23
CA MET A 339 -14.15 12.69 -26.62
C MET A 339 -14.20 13.57 -25.38
N MET A 340 -13.09 14.25 -25.10
CA MET A 340 -12.93 15.21 -24.01
C MET A 340 -13.21 16.63 -24.50
N GLY A 341 -13.86 17.46 -23.69
CA GLY A 341 -14.32 18.80 -24.08
C GLY A 341 -15.74 18.82 -24.65
N SER A 342 -16.14 19.92 -25.26
CA SER A 342 -17.52 20.11 -25.75
C SER A 342 -17.54 20.50 -27.24
N PRO A 343 -18.47 19.98 -28.04
CA PRO A 343 -18.63 20.40 -29.42
C PRO A 343 -19.09 21.86 -29.50
N GLU A 344 -18.75 22.56 -30.59
CA GLU A 344 -19.02 24.00 -30.75
C GLU A 344 -20.49 24.39 -30.57
N ASN A 345 -21.42 23.46 -30.81
CA ASN A 345 -22.86 23.68 -30.70
C ASN A 345 -23.45 23.30 -29.33
N GLU A 346 -22.65 22.85 -28.36
CA GLU A 346 -23.15 22.50 -27.03
C GLU A 346 -23.66 23.76 -26.29
N PHE A 347 -24.89 23.68 -25.77
CA PHE A 347 -25.52 24.81 -25.11
C PHE A 347 -24.82 25.12 -23.78
N GLY A 348 -24.30 26.34 -23.65
CA GLY A 348 -23.55 26.77 -22.47
C GLY A 348 -22.07 26.40 -22.48
N ARG A 349 -21.50 25.99 -23.63
CA ARG A 349 -20.06 25.79 -23.82
C ARG A 349 -19.22 27.00 -23.39
N PHE A 350 -18.09 26.74 -22.73
CA PHE A 350 -17.02 27.74 -22.52
C PHE A 350 -16.02 27.71 -23.69
N THR A 351 -15.28 28.80 -23.89
CA THR A 351 -14.41 28.96 -25.08
C THR A 351 -13.18 28.07 -25.08
N ASP A 352 -12.80 27.50 -23.93
CA ASP A 352 -11.59 26.70 -23.72
C ASP A 352 -11.86 25.20 -23.63
N GLU A 353 -12.99 24.74 -24.14
CA GLU A 353 -13.45 23.34 -24.09
C GLU A 353 -13.32 22.65 -25.46
N ASP A 354 -12.20 22.83 -26.15
CA ASP A 354 -12.01 22.25 -27.49
C ASP A 354 -12.11 20.72 -27.48
N LEU A 355 -13.01 20.20 -28.32
CA LEU A 355 -13.32 18.78 -28.37
C LEU A 355 -12.17 18.01 -29.02
N HIS A 356 -11.61 17.04 -28.31
CA HIS A 356 -10.51 16.20 -28.78
C HIS A 356 -10.59 14.77 -28.24
N GLN A 357 -9.94 13.83 -28.91
CA GLN A 357 -9.94 12.43 -28.51
C GLN A 357 -8.91 12.18 -27.41
N VAL A 358 -9.31 11.46 -26.36
CA VAL A 358 -8.40 11.01 -25.30
C VAL A 358 -8.52 9.51 -25.13
N THR A 359 -7.39 8.83 -25.09
CA THR A 359 -7.28 7.41 -24.75
C THR A 359 -6.65 7.26 -23.38
N LEU A 360 -7.37 6.64 -22.45
CA LEU A 360 -6.84 6.17 -21.17
C LEU A 360 -6.39 4.72 -21.34
N THR A 361 -5.10 4.45 -21.22
CA THR A 361 -4.54 3.10 -21.49
C THR A 361 -4.64 2.17 -20.30
N LYS A 362 -4.79 2.73 -19.09
CA LYS A 362 -4.88 1.98 -17.83
C LYS A 362 -6.24 2.18 -17.19
N GLY A 363 -6.82 1.08 -16.71
CA GLY A 363 -7.95 1.14 -15.80
C GLY A 363 -7.54 1.69 -14.44
N TYR A 364 -8.49 2.27 -13.72
CA TYR A 364 -8.28 2.86 -12.41
C TYR A 364 -9.58 2.78 -11.61
N TRP A 365 -9.45 2.91 -10.30
CA TRP A 365 -10.59 3.01 -9.40
C TRP A 365 -10.86 4.48 -9.09
N LEU A 366 -12.13 4.88 -9.04
CA LEU A 366 -12.53 6.23 -8.67
C LEU A 366 -13.60 6.18 -7.58
N GLY A 367 -13.55 7.09 -6.60
CA GLY A 367 -14.51 7.18 -5.52
C GLY A 367 -15.94 7.29 -6.05
N LYS A 368 -16.86 6.51 -5.49
CA LYS A 368 -18.28 6.52 -5.87
C LYS A 368 -18.98 7.84 -5.53
N TYR A 369 -18.53 8.46 -4.43
CA TYR A 369 -18.96 9.75 -3.91
C TYR A 369 -17.76 10.68 -3.73
N GLU A 370 -18.02 11.98 -3.57
CA GLU A 370 -17.07 12.93 -2.99
C GLU A 370 -16.60 12.44 -1.61
N VAL A 371 -15.38 12.79 -1.19
CA VAL A 371 -14.89 12.44 0.15
C VAL A 371 -15.72 13.16 1.20
N THR A 372 -16.27 12.44 2.17
CA THR A 372 -17.08 13.03 3.26
C THR A 372 -16.22 13.61 4.36
N GLN A 373 -16.81 14.47 5.19
CA GLN A 373 -16.16 15.02 6.39
C GLN A 373 -15.67 13.89 7.32
N ALA A 374 -16.48 12.86 7.56
CA ALA A 374 -16.09 11.72 8.38
C ALA A 374 -14.92 10.92 7.78
N GLN A 375 -14.93 10.69 6.46
CA GLN A 375 -13.83 10.01 5.78
C GLN A 375 -12.54 10.82 5.86
N TYR A 376 -12.62 12.14 5.64
CA TYR A 376 -11.50 13.06 5.76
C TYR A 376 -10.89 13.06 7.17
N GLU A 377 -11.74 13.13 8.21
CA GLU A 377 -11.32 13.07 9.61
C GLU A 377 -10.75 11.69 10.00
N ALA A 378 -11.25 10.60 9.41
CA ALA A 378 -10.73 9.26 9.67
C ALA A 378 -9.29 9.07 9.14
N VAL A 379 -8.90 9.80 8.08
CA VAL A 379 -7.57 9.70 7.48
C VAL A 379 -6.60 10.74 8.04
N LEU A 380 -7.04 12.00 8.20
CA LEU A 380 -6.17 13.12 8.60
C LEU A 380 -6.40 13.63 10.04
N GLY A 381 -7.45 13.18 10.70
CA GLY A 381 -7.86 13.62 12.04
C GLY A 381 -8.76 14.86 12.05
N ALA A 382 -9.59 14.97 13.10
CA ALA A 382 -10.60 16.03 13.25
C ALA A 382 -10.04 17.47 13.22
N SER A 383 -8.81 17.68 13.70
CA SER A 383 -8.18 19.01 13.71
C SER A 383 -7.87 19.56 12.31
N ALA A 384 -7.91 18.72 11.28
CA ALA A 384 -7.67 19.10 9.89
C ALA A 384 -8.95 19.48 9.12
N ASN A 385 -10.15 19.26 9.69
CA ASN A 385 -11.41 19.52 8.98
C ASN A 385 -11.93 20.96 9.17
N TYR A 386 -11.75 21.78 8.14
CA TYR A 386 -12.19 23.18 8.12
C TYR A 386 -13.57 23.42 7.48
N SER A 387 -14.32 22.37 7.15
CA SER A 387 -15.64 22.46 6.48
C SER A 387 -16.55 23.47 7.18
N GLN A 388 -17.17 24.35 6.41
CA GLN A 388 -18.15 25.30 6.89
C GLN A 388 -19.48 24.63 7.26
N PHE A 389 -19.96 23.68 6.46
CA PHE A 389 -21.26 23.04 6.60
C PHE A 389 -21.14 21.74 7.41
N LYS A 390 -21.04 21.87 8.74
CA LYS A 390 -20.73 20.75 9.65
C LYS A 390 -21.80 19.65 9.67
N ASP A 391 -21.45 18.52 9.07
CA ASP A 391 -22.17 17.24 9.13
C ASP A 391 -21.20 16.15 8.64
N PRO A 392 -20.88 15.14 9.47
CA PRO A 392 -19.91 14.10 9.11
C PRO A 392 -20.23 13.37 7.80
N ALA A 393 -21.50 13.31 7.40
CA ALA A 393 -21.94 12.61 6.19
C ALA A 393 -21.97 13.50 4.92
N ARG A 394 -21.74 14.81 5.05
CA ARG A 394 -21.62 15.73 3.90
C ARG A 394 -20.22 15.67 3.29
N PRO A 395 -20.03 16.11 2.03
CA PRO A 395 -18.70 16.24 1.46
C PRO A 395 -17.82 17.15 2.33
N VAL A 396 -16.54 16.82 2.42
CA VAL A 396 -15.55 17.74 2.98
C VAL A 396 -15.38 18.90 2.01
N GLU A 397 -15.51 20.11 2.52
CA GLU A 397 -15.21 21.34 1.79
C GLU A 397 -14.28 22.23 2.61
N CYS A 398 -13.84 23.35 2.04
CA CYS A 398 -12.74 24.13 2.60
C CYS A 398 -11.43 23.30 2.63
N VAL A 399 -11.06 22.69 1.50
CA VAL A 399 -9.85 21.86 1.37
C VAL A 399 -8.91 22.41 0.30
N PHE A 400 -7.65 22.69 0.66
CA PHE A 400 -6.61 23.05 -0.30
C PHE A 400 -6.21 21.86 -1.16
N TRP A 401 -5.66 22.11 -2.35
CA TRP A 401 -5.19 21.03 -3.21
C TRP A 401 -4.10 20.19 -2.53
N SER A 402 -3.20 20.85 -1.81
CA SER A 402 -2.14 20.21 -1.01
C SER A 402 -2.72 19.31 0.10
N GLU A 403 -3.82 19.71 0.73
CA GLU A 403 -4.51 18.91 1.75
C GLU A 403 -5.22 17.70 1.15
N ALA A 404 -5.87 17.86 -0.01
CA ALA A 404 -6.49 16.75 -0.73
C ALA A 404 -5.45 15.71 -1.21
N THR A 405 -4.30 16.15 -1.70
CA THR A 405 -3.19 15.24 -2.04
C THR A 405 -2.56 14.59 -0.80
N ASN A 406 -2.46 15.31 0.33
CA ASN A 406 -2.01 14.74 1.59
C ASN A 406 -2.98 13.68 2.12
N PHE A 407 -4.29 13.87 1.99
CA PHE A 407 -5.28 12.84 2.27
C PHE A 407 -5.00 11.58 1.45
N CYS A 408 -4.77 11.72 0.14
CA CYS A 408 -4.50 10.59 -0.75
C CYS A 408 -3.19 9.86 -0.38
N ALA A 409 -2.13 10.61 -0.08
CA ALA A 409 -0.86 10.05 0.39
C ALA A 409 -1.04 9.31 1.72
N LYS A 410 -1.80 9.89 2.66
CA LYS A 410 -2.03 9.27 3.96
C LYS A 410 -2.89 8.01 3.87
N LEU A 411 -3.91 8.02 3.02
CA LEU A 411 -4.72 6.84 2.72
C LEU A 411 -3.86 5.73 2.08
N THR A 412 -2.94 6.10 1.19
CA THR A 412 -1.94 5.18 0.63
C THR A 412 -1.08 4.54 1.73
N GLU A 413 -0.55 5.32 2.65
CA GLU A 413 0.20 4.80 3.80
C GLU A 413 -0.64 3.86 4.66
N ILE A 414 -1.88 4.24 4.98
CA ILE A 414 -2.79 3.46 5.82
C ILE A 414 -3.08 2.10 5.17
N GLU A 415 -3.49 2.09 3.90
CA GLU A 415 -3.86 0.85 3.21
C GLU A 415 -2.63 -0.02 2.90
N ARG A 416 -1.47 0.59 2.64
CA ARG A 416 -0.20 -0.14 2.46
C ARG A 416 0.28 -0.76 3.76
N ALA A 417 0.23 -0.03 4.87
CA ALA A 417 0.55 -0.56 6.20
C ALA A 417 -0.41 -1.67 6.63
N ALA A 418 -1.68 -1.59 6.19
CA ALA A 418 -2.67 -2.64 6.42
C ALA A 418 -2.55 -3.84 5.47
N GLY A 419 -1.60 -3.83 4.51
CA GLY A 419 -1.44 -4.89 3.52
C GLY A 419 -2.61 -5.02 2.53
N ARG A 420 -3.50 -4.02 2.48
CA ARG A 420 -4.69 -4.00 1.61
C ARG A 420 -4.45 -3.32 0.27
N LEU A 421 -3.39 -2.52 0.17
CA LEU A 421 -2.99 -1.85 -1.06
C LEU A 421 -1.95 -2.68 -1.83
N PRO A 422 -2.25 -3.14 -3.06
CA PRO A 422 -1.26 -3.83 -3.89
C PRO A 422 -0.04 -2.96 -4.20
N GLU A 423 1.12 -3.59 -4.33
CA GLU A 423 2.35 -2.91 -4.76
C GLU A 423 2.15 -2.25 -6.15
N GLY A 424 2.69 -1.05 -6.31
CA GLY A 424 2.54 -0.26 -7.54
C GLY A 424 1.22 0.51 -7.65
N TYR A 425 0.33 0.44 -6.66
CA TYR A 425 -0.87 1.27 -6.60
C TYR A 425 -0.79 2.35 -5.52
N GLU A 426 -1.39 3.51 -5.81
CA GLU A 426 -1.51 4.63 -4.87
C GLU A 426 -2.86 5.32 -5.01
N TYR A 427 -3.36 5.82 -3.88
CA TYR A 427 -4.46 6.78 -3.89
C TYR A 427 -3.93 8.14 -4.31
N THR A 428 -4.66 8.79 -5.20
CA THR A 428 -4.33 10.04 -5.89
C THR A 428 -5.61 10.85 -6.10
N LEU A 429 -5.49 12.12 -6.52
CA LEU A 429 -6.61 12.78 -7.20
C LEU A 429 -6.73 12.20 -8.62
N PRO A 430 -7.90 12.21 -9.27
CA PRO A 430 -7.97 11.85 -10.69
C PRO A 430 -7.23 12.89 -11.55
N THR A 431 -6.68 12.47 -12.69
CA THR A 431 -6.38 13.43 -13.77
C THR A 431 -7.68 14.04 -14.29
N GLU A 432 -7.61 15.20 -14.93
CA GLU A 432 -8.78 15.86 -15.54
C GLU A 432 -9.45 14.94 -16.57
N ALA A 433 -8.65 14.22 -17.37
CA ALA A 433 -9.15 13.25 -18.33
C ALA A 433 -9.81 12.04 -17.67
N GLN A 434 -9.22 11.49 -16.61
CA GLN A 434 -9.86 10.43 -15.80
C GLN A 434 -11.18 10.89 -15.20
N TRP A 435 -11.24 12.12 -14.71
CA TRP A 435 -12.47 12.67 -14.13
C TRP A 435 -13.57 12.82 -15.19
N GLU A 436 -13.26 13.42 -16.35
CA GLU A 436 -14.26 13.65 -17.41
C GLU A 436 -14.75 12.33 -18.02
N TYR A 437 -13.86 11.37 -18.21
CA TYR A 437 -14.22 10.04 -18.71
C TYR A 437 -15.20 9.34 -17.78
N ALA A 438 -14.91 9.36 -16.48
CA ALA A 438 -15.78 8.81 -15.44
C ALA A 438 -17.13 9.55 -15.37
N CYS A 439 -17.11 10.89 -15.45
CA CYS A 439 -18.30 11.73 -15.42
C CYS A 439 -19.23 11.35 -16.58
N ARG A 440 -18.70 11.29 -17.80
CA ARG A 440 -19.48 11.00 -19.00
C ARG A 440 -20.07 9.60 -19.02
N ALA A 441 -19.36 8.60 -18.49
CA ALA A 441 -19.82 7.21 -18.46
C ALA A 441 -20.38 6.71 -19.81
N GLY A 442 -19.75 7.14 -20.91
CA GLY A 442 -20.15 6.81 -22.30
C GLY A 442 -21.14 7.78 -22.96
N THR A 443 -21.62 8.81 -22.26
CA THR A 443 -22.47 9.85 -22.87
C THR A 443 -21.64 10.90 -23.62
N THR A 444 -22.25 11.49 -24.66
CA THR A 444 -21.64 12.55 -25.48
C THR A 444 -22.35 13.89 -25.36
N THR A 445 -23.37 13.97 -24.49
CA THR A 445 -24.15 15.19 -24.23
C THR A 445 -23.44 16.09 -23.22
N GLY A 446 -23.94 17.32 -23.04
CA GLY A 446 -23.39 18.26 -22.06
C GLY A 446 -23.52 17.80 -20.59
N LEU A 447 -24.51 16.95 -20.28
CA LEU A 447 -24.69 16.32 -18.96
C LEU A 447 -24.49 14.82 -19.01
N TYR A 448 -23.98 14.25 -17.92
CA TYR A 448 -23.79 12.80 -17.79
C TYR A 448 -25.10 11.99 -17.80
N SER A 449 -26.25 12.64 -17.61
CA SER A 449 -27.56 11.99 -17.68
C SER A 449 -27.99 11.62 -19.10
N GLY A 450 -27.19 11.97 -20.12
CA GLY A 450 -27.58 11.81 -21.53
C GLY A 450 -28.51 12.92 -22.03
N LYS A 451 -28.64 14.02 -21.30
CA LYS A 451 -29.50 15.16 -21.62
C LYS A 451 -28.66 16.43 -21.84
N GLU A 452 -29.24 17.41 -22.51
CA GLU A 452 -28.62 18.73 -22.70
C GLU A 452 -29.01 19.73 -21.62
N ASN A 453 -28.15 20.71 -21.36
CA ASN A 453 -28.53 21.89 -20.59
C ASN A 453 -29.62 22.67 -21.31
N THR A 454 -30.62 23.13 -20.57
CA THR A 454 -31.69 24.01 -21.08
C THR A 454 -31.58 25.44 -20.55
N SER A 455 -30.67 25.68 -19.59
CA SER A 455 -30.36 27.00 -19.08
C SER A 455 -28.88 27.13 -18.70
N THR A 456 -28.30 28.30 -18.93
CA THR A 456 -26.96 28.65 -18.43
C THR A 456 -27.03 29.21 -17.00
N ARG A 457 -28.11 29.94 -16.67
CA ARG A 457 -28.36 30.57 -15.37
C ARG A 457 -29.84 30.47 -15.00
N GLY A 458 -30.14 30.13 -13.76
CA GLY A 458 -31.51 29.85 -13.34
C GLY A 458 -31.87 28.38 -13.48
N VAL A 459 -33.12 28.05 -13.20
CA VAL A 459 -33.60 26.65 -13.11
C VAL A 459 -33.37 25.91 -14.43
N CYS A 460 -32.69 24.77 -14.34
CA CYS A 460 -32.48 23.83 -15.42
C CYS A 460 -32.98 22.45 -14.97
N PRO A 461 -34.18 22.00 -15.41
CA PRO A 461 -34.78 20.75 -14.93
C PRO A 461 -33.87 19.52 -15.09
N ASN A 462 -33.09 19.46 -16.18
CA ASN A 462 -32.17 18.36 -16.43
C ASN A 462 -30.96 18.35 -15.47
N VAL A 463 -30.58 19.53 -14.96
CA VAL A 463 -29.52 19.67 -13.94
C VAL A 463 -30.10 19.41 -12.54
N ASP A 464 -31.36 19.80 -12.28
CA ASP A 464 -32.04 19.54 -11.00
C ASP A 464 -32.06 18.04 -10.64
N GLU A 465 -32.14 17.17 -11.64
CA GLU A 465 -32.16 15.70 -11.48
C GLU A 465 -30.81 15.13 -11.00
N ILE A 466 -29.69 15.80 -11.32
CA ILE A 466 -28.34 15.26 -11.17
C ILE A 466 -27.44 16.06 -10.22
N ALA A 467 -27.76 17.32 -9.93
CA ALA A 467 -26.86 18.22 -9.24
C ALA A 467 -27.54 19.02 -8.12
N TRP A 468 -26.75 19.28 -7.08
CA TRP A 468 -26.99 20.37 -6.12
C TRP A 468 -26.24 21.63 -6.57
N TYR A 469 -26.96 22.66 -7.00
CA TYR A 469 -26.39 23.91 -7.55
C TYR A 469 -27.20 25.12 -7.08
N ASP A 470 -26.87 26.33 -7.54
CA ASP A 470 -27.36 27.59 -6.95
C ASP A 470 -28.90 27.70 -6.83
N GLN A 471 -29.65 27.00 -7.70
CA GLN A 471 -31.12 27.04 -7.70
C GLN A 471 -31.79 26.08 -6.71
N ASN A 472 -31.13 24.98 -6.35
CA ASN A 472 -31.76 23.90 -5.57
C ASN A 472 -30.97 23.47 -4.33
N SER A 473 -29.73 23.96 -4.14
CA SER A 473 -28.88 23.61 -3.01
C SER A 473 -29.32 24.27 -1.70
N GLY A 474 -30.09 25.36 -1.75
CA GLY A 474 -30.39 26.14 -0.55
C GLY A 474 -29.14 26.78 0.07
N SER A 475 -28.11 27.04 -0.75
CA SER A 475 -26.85 27.65 -0.33
C SER A 475 -26.02 26.82 0.67
N THR A 476 -26.02 25.49 0.49
CA THR A 476 -25.27 24.56 1.33
C THR A 476 -24.94 23.27 0.58
N THR A 477 -23.96 22.51 1.07
CA THR A 477 -23.68 21.14 0.61
C THR A 477 -24.73 20.15 1.14
N HIS A 478 -24.88 19.02 0.46
CA HIS A 478 -25.84 17.96 0.79
C HIS A 478 -25.16 16.61 0.92
N LEU A 479 -25.88 15.62 1.46
CA LEU A 479 -25.37 14.26 1.57
C LEU A 479 -25.10 13.72 0.16
N PRO A 480 -23.91 13.15 -0.11
CA PRO A 480 -23.66 12.51 -1.38
C PRO A 480 -24.66 11.37 -1.63
N GLY A 481 -24.96 11.11 -2.90
CA GLY A 481 -25.85 10.02 -3.31
C GLY A 481 -27.34 10.37 -3.36
N GLN A 482 -27.72 11.63 -3.12
CA GLN A 482 -29.14 12.05 -3.12
C GLN A 482 -29.68 12.41 -4.52
N LYS A 483 -28.80 12.66 -5.49
CA LYS A 483 -29.14 12.91 -6.89
C LYS A 483 -28.98 11.67 -7.75
N GLN A 484 -29.43 11.72 -9.00
CA GLN A 484 -29.29 10.57 -9.90
C GLN A 484 -27.82 10.29 -10.23
N PRO A 485 -27.35 9.03 -10.12
CA PRO A 485 -26.01 8.69 -10.55
C PRO A 485 -25.91 8.65 -12.07
N ASN A 486 -24.68 8.67 -12.59
CA ASN A 486 -24.44 8.37 -14.00
C ASN A 486 -24.56 6.86 -14.30
N ALA A 487 -24.39 6.47 -15.58
CA ALA A 487 -24.55 5.09 -16.03
C ALA A 487 -23.57 4.08 -15.39
N TRP A 488 -22.48 4.56 -14.78
CA TRP A 488 -21.49 3.72 -14.08
C TRP A 488 -21.67 3.72 -12.56
N GLY A 489 -22.65 4.46 -12.03
CA GLY A 489 -22.97 4.48 -10.61
C GLY A 489 -22.25 5.55 -9.80
N PHE A 490 -21.60 6.53 -10.45
CA PHE A 490 -21.02 7.69 -9.78
C PHE A 490 -22.09 8.72 -9.46
N TYR A 491 -22.07 9.24 -8.24
CA TYR A 491 -22.97 10.28 -7.77
C TYR A 491 -22.25 11.61 -7.65
N ASP A 492 -23.03 12.69 -7.77
CA ASP A 492 -22.58 14.06 -7.53
C ASP A 492 -21.37 14.46 -8.39
N MET A 493 -21.26 13.87 -9.60
CA MET A 493 -20.28 14.30 -10.61
C MET A 493 -20.62 15.69 -11.17
N ALA A 494 -21.73 16.29 -10.72
CA ALA A 494 -22.19 17.62 -11.06
C ALA A 494 -22.78 18.29 -9.80
N GLY A 495 -22.30 19.49 -9.45
CA GLY A 495 -22.74 20.22 -8.26
C GLY A 495 -22.22 19.64 -6.95
N ASN A 496 -22.87 20.02 -5.84
CA ASN A 496 -22.45 19.79 -4.46
C ASN A 496 -21.12 20.49 -4.15
N VAL A 497 -19.96 19.88 -4.41
CA VAL A 497 -18.68 20.57 -4.37
C VAL A 497 -17.91 20.39 -5.67
N ALA A 498 -17.16 21.43 -6.07
CA ALA A 498 -16.20 21.29 -7.15
C ALA A 498 -15.06 20.36 -6.71
N GLU A 499 -14.61 19.49 -7.61
CA GLU A 499 -13.64 18.43 -7.29
C GLU A 499 -12.25 18.74 -7.83
N TRP A 500 -11.24 18.73 -6.96
CA TRP A 500 -9.83 18.87 -7.35
C TRP A 500 -9.36 17.74 -8.28
N CYS A 501 -8.65 18.10 -9.35
CA CYS A 501 -7.90 17.18 -10.22
C CYS A 501 -6.38 17.38 -10.05
N GLN A 502 -5.58 16.44 -10.56
CA GLN A 502 -4.11 16.53 -10.53
C GLN A 502 -3.58 17.69 -11.39
N ASP A 503 -4.22 17.93 -12.52
CA ASP A 503 -3.69 18.69 -13.64
C ASP A 503 -3.54 20.18 -13.31
N TRP A 504 -2.49 20.79 -13.85
CA TRP A 504 -2.43 22.25 -13.97
C TRP A 504 -3.38 22.71 -15.07
N MET A 505 -4.07 23.84 -14.87
CA MET A 505 -4.93 24.41 -15.90
C MET A 505 -4.11 24.85 -17.12
N GLY A 506 -4.45 24.32 -18.30
CA GLY A 506 -3.82 24.61 -19.58
C GLY A 506 -4.82 24.57 -20.73
N ALA A 507 -4.38 25.01 -21.92
CA ALA A 507 -5.21 24.88 -23.12
C ALA A 507 -5.37 23.39 -23.51
N TYR A 508 -6.56 23.00 -23.95
CA TYR A 508 -6.75 21.68 -24.54
C TYR A 508 -5.94 21.55 -25.84
N SER A 509 -5.42 20.33 -26.06
CA SER A 509 -4.84 19.96 -27.34
C SER A 509 -5.96 19.73 -28.33
N THR A 510 -5.82 20.19 -29.57
CA THR A 510 -6.74 19.82 -30.66
C THR A 510 -6.38 18.47 -31.28
N GLN A 511 -5.28 17.85 -30.84
CA GLN A 511 -4.83 16.53 -31.29
C GLN A 511 -5.25 15.45 -30.30
N ALA A 512 -5.36 14.21 -30.77
CA ALA A 512 -5.60 13.06 -29.90
C ALA A 512 -4.50 12.95 -28.83
N GLN A 513 -4.88 12.61 -27.60
CA GLN A 513 -3.97 12.46 -26.46
C GLN A 513 -4.08 11.06 -25.87
N VAL A 514 -3.00 10.59 -25.25
CA VAL A 514 -2.92 9.31 -24.54
C VAL A 514 -2.48 9.60 -23.11
N ASP A 515 -3.29 9.18 -22.13
CA ASP A 515 -3.09 9.41 -20.69
C ASP A 515 -2.61 10.85 -20.33
N PRO A 516 -3.31 11.91 -20.78
CA PRO A 516 -2.86 13.27 -20.52
C PRO A 516 -2.93 13.60 -19.02
N THR A 517 -1.90 14.31 -18.53
CA THR A 517 -1.77 14.78 -17.13
C THR A 517 -1.71 16.31 -17.00
N GLY A 518 -2.10 17.00 -18.08
CA GLY A 518 -2.01 18.45 -18.20
C GLY A 518 -0.58 18.96 -18.39
N PRO A 519 -0.39 20.29 -18.47
CA PRO A 519 0.94 20.90 -18.52
C PRO A 519 1.73 20.69 -17.22
N GLU A 520 3.06 20.72 -17.31
CA GLU A 520 3.95 20.55 -16.15
C GLU A 520 3.81 21.66 -15.09
N THR A 521 3.39 22.87 -15.49
CA THR A 521 3.22 24.04 -14.61
C THR A 521 1.97 24.84 -15.00
N GLY A 522 1.42 25.58 -14.03
CA GLY A 522 0.26 26.45 -14.25
C GLY A 522 0.01 27.42 -13.10
N LYS A 523 -1.02 28.28 -13.25
CA LYS A 523 -1.40 29.26 -12.22
C LYS A 523 -2.43 28.73 -11.22
N GLY A 524 -3.17 27.69 -11.60
CA GLY A 524 -4.17 27.05 -10.77
C GLY A 524 -4.35 25.59 -11.17
N ARG A 525 -4.72 24.76 -10.21
CA ARG A 525 -5.07 23.35 -10.44
C ARG A 525 -6.51 23.27 -10.95
N VAL A 526 -6.78 22.26 -11.75
CA VAL A 526 -8.10 22.05 -12.36
C VAL A 526 -9.13 21.64 -11.30
N LEU A 527 -10.34 22.16 -11.45
CA LEU A 527 -11.55 21.80 -10.73
C LEU A 527 -12.66 21.44 -11.72
N ARG A 528 -13.43 20.39 -11.40
CA ARG A 528 -14.50 19.86 -12.25
C ARG A 528 -15.82 19.69 -11.48
N GLY A 529 -16.92 19.45 -12.20
CA GLY A 529 -18.25 19.16 -11.64
C GLY A 529 -19.09 20.38 -11.23
N GLY A 530 -18.45 21.50 -10.88
CA GLY A 530 -19.13 22.68 -10.34
C GLY A 530 -19.66 22.43 -8.92
N ASP A 531 -20.18 23.47 -8.28
CA ASP A 531 -20.52 23.43 -6.85
C ASP A 531 -21.95 23.90 -6.54
N TRP A 532 -22.35 23.79 -5.26
CA TRP A 532 -23.65 24.17 -4.74
C TRP A 532 -24.05 25.64 -5.01
N ASN A 533 -23.11 26.52 -5.31
CA ASN A 533 -23.32 27.94 -5.57
C ASN A 533 -23.11 28.33 -7.05
N ASN A 534 -22.72 27.38 -7.90
CA ASN A 534 -22.52 27.65 -9.31
C ASN A 534 -23.83 27.60 -10.09
N TYR A 535 -23.86 28.31 -11.22
CA TYR A 535 -24.95 28.20 -12.18
C TYR A 535 -24.95 26.86 -12.91
N ALA A 536 -26.11 26.45 -13.42
CA ALA A 536 -26.30 25.21 -14.19
C ALA A 536 -25.26 24.97 -15.30
N GLN A 537 -24.70 26.04 -15.90
CA GLN A 537 -23.64 25.94 -16.90
C GLN A 537 -22.36 25.24 -16.41
N PHE A 538 -22.01 25.37 -15.13
CA PHE A 538 -20.81 24.78 -14.53
C PHE A 538 -20.98 23.31 -14.15
N CYS A 539 -22.23 22.81 -14.13
CA CYS A 539 -22.55 21.42 -13.86
C CYS A 539 -22.39 20.50 -15.09
N ARG A 540 -21.92 21.04 -16.22
CA ARG A 540 -21.68 20.25 -17.44
C ARG A 540 -20.43 19.38 -17.30
N SER A 541 -20.42 18.24 -17.98
CA SER A 541 -19.29 17.29 -17.95
C SER A 541 -17.99 17.92 -18.47
N ALA A 542 -18.05 18.84 -19.45
CA ALA A 542 -16.89 19.53 -19.99
C ALA A 542 -16.47 20.79 -19.21
N ALA A 543 -17.35 21.30 -18.32
CA ALA A 543 -17.08 22.56 -17.63
C ALA A 543 -15.92 22.39 -16.64
N ARG A 544 -14.92 23.25 -16.79
CA ARG A 544 -13.72 23.26 -15.97
C ARG A 544 -13.45 24.66 -15.45
N HIS A 545 -12.82 24.73 -14.29
CA HIS A 545 -12.35 25.96 -13.67
C HIS A 545 -11.05 25.69 -12.95
N SER A 546 -10.41 26.72 -12.40
CA SER A 546 -9.14 26.54 -11.71
C SER A 546 -9.01 27.50 -10.54
N ASN A 547 -8.49 26.99 -9.44
CA ASN A 547 -8.04 27.82 -8.32
C ASN A 547 -6.54 27.61 -8.08
N PRO A 548 -5.82 28.64 -7.59
CA PRO A 548 -4.48 28.43 -7.10
C PRO A 548 -4.51 27.40 -5.94
N PRO A 549 -3.53 26.48 -5.88
CA PRO A 549 -3.62 25.31 -4.99
C PRO A 549 -3.69 25.66 -3.50
N ASP A 550 -3.12 26.79 -3.07
CA ASP A 550 -2.96 27.16 -1.66
C ASP A 550 -3.35 28.63 -1.35
N SER A 551 -4.18 29.30 -2.17
CA SER A 551 -4.40 30.76 -2.02
C SER A 551 -5.58 31.16 -1.14
N TRP A 552 -6.72 30.46 -1.22
CA TRP A 552 -7.89 30.73 -0.38
C TRP A 552 -8.75 29.48 -0.19
N ILE A 553 -9.24 29.32 1.03
CA ILE A 553 -10.16 28.25 1.42
C ILE A 553 -11.59 28.72 1.08
N THR A 554 -12.40 27.86 0.47
CA THR A 554 -13.81 28.15 0.11
C THR A 554 -14.67 26.94 0.39
N SER A 555 -15.91 27.19 0.80
CA SER A 555 -16.87 26.14 1.15
C SER A 555 -17.53 25.46 -0.05
N SER A 556 -16.98 25.66 -1.23
CA SER A 556 -17.50 25.13 -2.49
C SER A 556 -16.55 24.15 -3.17
N ILE A 557 -15.38 23.90 -2.59
CA ILE A 557 -14.35 23.00 -3.15
C ILE A 557 -14.07 21.86 -2.18
N GLY A 558 -14.16 20.64 -2.71
CA GLY A 558 -13.74 19.40 -2.08
C GLY A 558 -12.97 18.53 -3.08
N PHE A 559 -13.07 17.21 -2.95
CA PHE A 559 -12.39 16.30 -3.86
C PHE A 559 -12.97 14.88 -3.81
N ARG A 560 -12.56 14.08 -4.79
CA ARG A 560 -12.82 12.65 -4.90
C ARG A 560 -11.48 11.94 -5.09
N VAL A 561 -11.38 10.73 -4.56
CA VAL A 561 -10.16 9.94 -4.60
C VAL A 561 -10.15 8.98 -5.78
N ALA A 562 -9.00 8.85 -6.42
CA ALA A 562 -8.71 7.81 -7.40
C ALA A 562 -7.65 6.85 -6.85
N LEU A 563 -7.73 5.57 -7.18
CA LEU A 563 -6.66 4.60 -6.91
C LEU A 563 -6.08 4.18 -8.26
N THR A 564 -4.83 4.58 -8.50
CA THR A 564 -4.16 4.49 -9.79
C THR A 564 -2.90 3.65 -9.69
N ALA A 565 -2.54 2.97 -10.77
CA ALA A 565 -1.26 2.31 -10.88
C ALA A 565 -0.16 3.37 -11.09
N THR A 566 0.76 3.50 -10.15
CA THR A 566 1.89 4.42 -10.23
C THR A 566 2.88 3.99 -11.31
N GLY A 567 3.23 4.91 -12.20
CA GLY A 567 4.24 4.71 -13.23
C GLY A 567 5.49 5.54 -12.95
N SER A 568 6.44 4.98 -12.18
CA SER A 568 7.90 5.24 -12.26
C SER A 568 8.69 4.63 -11.08
N SER A 569 8.29 3.45 -10.57
CA SER A 569 9.15 2.68 -9.67
C SER A 569 9.54 1.42 -10.39
N GLU A 570 10.81 1.33 -10.75
CA GLU A 570 11.48 0.10 -11.14
C GLU A 570 11.16 -1.00 -10.08
N THR A 571 10.16 -1.83 -10.37
CA THR A 571 9.71 -2.90 -9.47
C THR A 571 10.78 -3.97 -9.35
N CYS A 572 10.98 -4.53 -8.16
CA CYS A 572 11.84 -5.69 -7.94
C CYS A 572 11.14 -6.97 -8.45
N GLY A 573 11.54 -7.46 -9.62
CA GLY A 573 10.92 -8.62 -10.30
C GLY A 573 10.10 -8.22 -11.56
N LEU A 574 9.78 -9.20 -12.41
CA LEU A 574 9.10 -8.98 -13.70
C LEU A 574 7.66 -8.48 -13.48
N PRO A 575 7.29 -7.24 -13.87
CA PRO A 575 5.93 -6.73 -13.76
C PRO A 575 5.06 -7.12 -14.98
N VAL A 576 3.85 -6.55 -15.01
CA VAL A 576 2.86 -6.66 -16.08
C VAL A 576 3.40 -6.06 -17.40
N PRO A 577 3.04 -6.62 -18.58
CA PRO A 577 3.30 -6.04 -19.90
C PRO A 577 3.22 -4.50 -19.97
N GLY A 578 4.29 -3.82 -20.41
CA GLY A 578 4.31 -2.36 -20.64
C GLY A 578 5.11 -1.49 -19.66
N LEU A 579 5.96 -2.06 -18.79
CA LEU A 579 6.90 -1.32 -17.93
C LEU A 579 8.36 -1.75 -18.15
N ASN A 580 9.32 -1.03 -17.54
CA ASN A 580 10.69 -1.53 -17.35
C ASN A 580 10.75 -2.27 -16.00
N ALA A 581 11.31 -3.47 -15.98
CA ALA A 581 11.56 -4.24 -14.77
C ALA A 581 12.97 -3.96 -14.25
N LYS A 582 13.14 -4.00 -12.92
CA LYS A 582 14.44 -4.04 -12.27
C LYS A 582 14.52 -5.29 -11.40
N ILE A 583 15.52 -6.11 -11.62
CA ILE A 583 15.71 -7.32 -10.82
C ILE A 583 16.90 -7.04 -9.92
N SER A 584 16.63 -6.94 -8.62
CA SER A 584 17.68 -6.66 -7.64
C SER A 584 18.44 -7.94 -7.35
N LEU A 585 19.67 -8.00 -7.81
CA LEU A 585 20.59 -9.11 -7.58
C LEU A 585 21.33 -8.92 -6.24
N PRO A 586 21.98 -9.98 -5.71
CA PRO A 586 22.85 -9.84 -4.55
C PRO A 586 23.86 -8.69 -4.72
N ASN A 587 24.28 -8.09 -3.60
CA ASN A 587 25.22 -6.96 -3.55
C ASN A 587 24.70 -5.65 -4.19
N ASN A 588 23.39 -5.42 -4.23
CA ASN A 588 22.75 -4.20 -4.76
C ASN A 588 23.10 -3.93 -6.24
N VAL A 589 23.21 -4.98 -7.04
CA VAL A 589 23.40 -4.88 -8.49
C VAL A 589 22.04 -5.09 -9.17
N ASP A 590 21.70 -4.23 -10.12
CA ASP A 590 20.39 -4.27 -10.78
C ASP A 590 20.50 -4.85 -12.18
N LEU A 591 19.59 -5.76 -12.55
CA LEU A 591 19.35 -6.18 -13.92
C LEU A 591 18.07 -5.52 -14.45
N LYS A 592 18.20 -4.69 -15.49
CA LYS A 592 17.07 -3.99 -16.09
C LYS A 592 16.52 -4.75 -17.29
N MET A 593 15.20 -4.89 -17.37
CA MET A 593 14.53 -5.54 -18.49
C MET A 593 13.38 -4.68 -19.01
N ILE A 594 13.05 -4.83 -20.29
CA ILE A 594 11.93 -4.16 -20.95
C ILE A 594 10.96 -5.20 -21.51
N TRP A 595 9.66 -4.90 -21.43
CA TRP A 595 8.63 -5.72 -22.06
C TRP A 595 8.61 -5.51 -23.58
N ILE A 596 8.64 -6.62 -24.31
CA ILE A 596 8.49 -6.65 -25.76
C ILE A 596 7.11 -7.21 -26.09
N GLU A 597 6.27 -6.39 -26.71
CA GLU A 597 4.90 -6.78 -27.07
C GLU A 597 4.88 -7.91 -28.11
N PRO A 598 3.91 -8.84 -28.05
CA PRO A 598 3.71 -9.81 -29.13
C PRO A 598 3.42 -9.07 -30.43
N GLY A 599 3.83 -9.67 -31.55
CA GLY A 599 3.59 -9.07 -32.85
C GLY A 599 4.17 -9.89 -33.97
N THR A 600 4.03 -9.33 -35.17
CA THR A 600 4.43 -10.00 -36.41
C THR A 600 5.43 -9.12 -37.15
N PHE A 601 6.51 -9.74 -37.63
CA PHE A 601 7.55 -9.06 -38.40
C PHE A 601 8.09 -9.96 -39.52
N ILE A 602 8.88 -9.36 -40.40
CA ILE A 602 9.66 -10.10 -41.39
C ILE A 602 11.06 -10.32 -40.81
N MET A 603 11.38 -11.58 -40.57
CA MET A 603 12.69 -12.03 -40.11
C MET A 603 13.60 -12.30 -41.31
N GLY A 604 14.88 -11.95 -41.22
CA GLY A 604 15.85 -12.02 -42.32
C GLY A 604 15.96 -10.72 -43.13
N SER A 605 16.89 -10.69 -44.09
CA SER A 605 17.27 -9.48 -44.83
C SER A 605 16.76 -9.52 -46.29
N PRO A 606 16.33 -8.37 -46.85
CA PRO A 606 15.98 -8.26 -48.27
C PRO A 606 17.13 -8.69 -49.20
N GLU A 607 16.82 -9.27 -50.36
CA GLU A 607 17.86 -9.73 -51.32
C GLU A 607 18.84 -8.63 -51.75
N ASP A 608 18.43 -7.37 -51.70
CA ASP A 608 19.22 -6.19 -52.06
C ASP A 608 19.87 -5.49 -50.85
N GLU A 609 19.74 -6.02 -49.63
CA GLU A 609 20.38 -5.45 -48.45
C GLU A 609 21.90 -5.61 -48.50
N LEU A 610 22.61 -4.48 -48.44
CA LEU A 610 24.07 -4.47 -48.47
C LEU A 610 24.64 -5.19 -47.25
N GLY A 611 25.42 -6.25 -47.46
CA GLY A 611 26.06 -7.01 -46.38
C GLY A 611 25.35 -8.31 -45.99
N ARG A 612 24.18 -8.59 -46.58
CA ARG A 612 23.42 -9.84 -46.41
C ARG A 612 24.23 -11.10 -46.70
N PHE A 613 23.99 -12.16 -45.93
CA PHE A 613 24.39 -13.54 -46.26
C PHE A 613 23.27 -14.30 -46.99
N ASP A 614 23.66 -15.30 -47.80
CA ASP A 614 22.72 -16.01 -48.70
C ASP A 614 21.54 -16.67 -47.96
N ASP A 615 21.75 -17.10 -46.71
CA ASP A 615 20.80 -17.83 -45.87
C ASP A 615 19.83 -16.96 -45.07
N GLU A 616 19.94 -15.63 -45.12
CA GLU A 616 19.06 -14.69 -44.38
C GLU A 616 17.70 -14.48 -45.06
N THR A 617 17.03 -15.57 -45.47
CA THR A 617 15.81 -15.52 -46.29
C THR A 617 14.66 -14.86 -45.55
N GLN A 618 14.01 -13.87 -46.17
CA GLN A 618 12.87 -13.19 -45.56
C GLN A 618 11.67 -14.12 -45.41
N HIS A 619 11.15 -14.19 -44.19
CA HIS A 619 9.91 -14.91 -43.89
C HIS A 619 9.16 -14.25 -42.74
N GLN A 620 7.83 -14.39 -42.74
CA GLN A 620 6.99 -13.80 -41.71
C GLN A 620 7.03 -14.64 -40.44
N VAL A 621 7.30 -13.99 -39.31
CA VAL A 621 7.32 -14.60 -37.99
C VAL A 621 6.34 -13.86 -37.08
N THR A 622 5.52 -14.63 -36.35
CA THR A 622 4.59 -14.10 -35.36
C THR A 622 4.98 -14.60 -33.97
N LEU A 623 5.35 -13.66 -33.09
CA LEU A 623 5.49 -13.90 -31.66
C LEU A 623 4.12 -13.73 -31.03
N THR A 624 3.49 -14.84 -30.63
CA THR A 624 2.12 -14.85 -30.09
C THR A 624 2.04 -14.46 -28.62
N GLN A 625 3.19 -14.40 -27.94
CA GLN A 625 3.34 -13.98 -26.55
C GLN A 625 4.44 -12.93 -26.47
N GLY A 626 4.19 -11.88 -25.70
CA GLY A 626 5.26 -10.93 -25.36
C GLY A 626 6.22 -11.54 -24.35
N TYR A 627 7.38 -10.92 -24.21
CA TYR A 627 8.46 -11.43 -23.35
C TYR A 627 9.31 -10.27 -22.85
N TRP A 628 10.04 -10.51 -21.77
CA TRP A 628 10.98 -9.54 -21.21
C TRP A 628 12.37 -9.75 -21.80
N LEU A 629 13.04 -8.68 -22.20
CA LEU A 629 14.43 -8.71 -22.68
C LEU A 629 15.29 -7.76 -21.86
N GLY A 630 16.53 -8.15 -21.55
CA GLY A 630 17.49 -7.26 -20.87
C GLY A 630 17.73 -5.99 -21.67
N THR A 631 17.77 -4.83 -21.01
CA THR A 631 17.96 -3.54 -21.69
C THR A 631 19.39 -3.33 -22.21
N TYR A 632 20.33 -4.13 -21.71
CA TYR A 632 21.74 -4.18 -22.09
C TYR A 632 22.29 -5.58 -21.79
N GLU A 633 23.48 -5.91 -22.29
CA GLU A 633 24.16 -7.18 -22.04
C GLU A 633 24.43 -7.39 -20.55
N VAL A 634 24.39 -8.65 -20.08
CA VAL A 634 24.69 -8.96 -18.68
C VAL A 634 26.08 -8.42 -18.31
N THR A 635 26.15 -7.57 -17.28
CA THR A 635 27.40 -6.94 -16.85
C THR A 635 28.25 -7.89 -16.01
N GLN A 636 29.53 -7.57 -15.87
CA GLN A 636 30.45 -8.31 -15.01
C GLN A 636 29.98 -8.32 -13.55
N ALA A 637 29.44 -7.20 -13.05
CA ALA A 637 28.89 -7.13 -11.69
C ALA A 637 27.64 -8.01 -11.54
N GLN A 638 26.74 -8.02 -12.53
CA GLN A 638 25.53 -8.85 -12.51
C GLN A 638 25.90 -10.35 -12.56
N TYR A 639 26.82 -10.73 -13.46
CA TYR A 639 27.30 -12.10 -13.55
C TYR A 639 27.99 -12.53 -12.27
N GLN A 640 28.86 -11.69 -11.70
CA GLN A 640 29.55 -11.99 -10.45
C GLN A 640 28.61 -12.06 -9.24
N ALA A 641 27.56 -11.24 -9.20
CA ALA A 641 26.55 -11.25 -8.14
C ALA A 641 25.79 -12.58 -8.07
N LEU A 642 25.49 -13.22 -9.21
CA LEU A 642 24.85 -14.53 -9.21
C LEU A 642 25.86 -15.68 -9.16
N MET A 643 26.90 -15.64 -9.99
CA MET A 643 27.75 -16.79 -10.25
C MET A 643 28.95 -16.88 -9.31
N ASN A 644 29.20 -15.84 -8.50
CA ASN A 644 30.36 -15.72 -7.61
C ASN A 644 31.72 -15.81 -8.33
N GLU A 645 31.75 -15.51 -9.62
CA GLU A 645 32.95 -15.48 -10.44
C GLU A 645 32.82 -14.39 -11.53
N ASN A 646 33.96 -13.95 -12.07
CA ASN A 646 33.97 -13.05 -13.23
C ASN A 646 34.98 -13.59 -14.26
N PRO A 647 34.52 -14.29 -15.32
CA PRO A 647 35.39 -14.92 -16.31
C PRO A 647 36.07 -13.91 -17.24
N SER A 648 35.66 -12.64 -17.23
CA SER A 648 36.05 -11.66 -18.24
C SER A 648 37.54 -11.32 -18.20
N GLU A 649 38.20 -11.26 -19.36
CA GLU A 649 39.57 -10.72 -19.45
C GLU A 649 39.61 -9.20 -19.15
N PHE A 650 38.81 -8.39 -19.85
CA PHE A 650 38.65 -6.96 -19.58
C PHE A 650 37.90 -6.75 -18.26
N LYS A 651 38.33 -5.79 -17.44
CA LYS A 651 37.79 -5.58 -16.07
C LYS A 651 37.04 -4.26 -15.95
N GLY A 652 35.80 -4.35 -15.47
CA GLY A 652 34.96 -3.20 -15.12
C GLY A 652 33.56 -3.67 -14.73
N ALA A 653 33.03 -3.18 -13.60
CA ALA A 653 31.76 -3.66 -13.04
C ALA A 653 30.58 -3.55 -14.03
N ASP A 654 30.54 -2.44 -14.77
CA ASP A 654 29.47 -2.11 -15.73
C ASP A 654 29.76 -2.60 -17.16
N LEU A 655 30.92 -3.22 -17.40
CA LEU A 655 31.24 -3.79 -18.71
C LEU A 655 30.46 -5.10 -18.91
N PRO A 656 30.13 -5.49 -20.16
CA PRO A 656 29.58 -6.80 -20.45
C PRO A 656 30.50 -7.92 -19.95
N VAL A 657 29.91 -9.00 -19.46
CA VAL A 657 30.65 -10.22 -19.16
C VAL A 657 31.08 -10.90 -20.47
N GLN A 658 32.34 -11.33 -20.54
CA GLN A 658 32.87 -12.08 -21.68
C GLN A 658 33.56 -13.38 -21.22
N LEU A 659 33.92 -14.24 -22.17
CA LEU A 659 34.40 -15.61 -21.91
C LEU A 659 33.35 -16.51 -21.23
N VAL A 660 32.07 -16.30 -21.59
CA VAL A 660 30.92 -17.07 -21.13
C VAL A 660 30.52 -18.08 -22.22
N THR A 661 30.47 -19.37 -21.87
CA THR A 661 29.96 -20.40 -22.79
C THR A 661 28.42 -20.43 -22.78
N TRP A 662 27.82 -21.09 -23.77
CA TRP A 662 26.37 -21.31 -23.78
C TRP A 662 25.85 -21.97 -22.49
N TYR A 663 26.60 -22.93 -21.94
CA TYR A 663 26.25 -23.60 -20.69
C TYR A 663 26.31 -22.63 -19.51
N ASN A 664 27.34 -21.78 -19.44
CA ASN A 664 27.44 -20.76 -18.40
C ASN A 664 26.28 -19.76 -18.45
N ALA A 665 25.85 -19.36 -19.64
CA ALA A 665 24.70 -18.48 -19.81
C ALA A 665 23.39 -19.15 -19.37
N LYS A 666 23.21 -20.45 -19.66
CA LYS A 666 22.08 -21.23 -19.16
C LYS A 666 22.10 -21.37 -17.63
N ASP A 667 23.26 -21.63 -17.04
CA ASP A 667 23.41 -21.74 -15.59
C ASP A 667 23.08 -20.42 -14.89
N PHE A 668 23.51 -19.29 -15.48
CA PHE A 668 23.12 -17.95 -15.01
C PHE A 668 21.60 -17.77 -14.98
N CYS A 669 20.90 -18.08 -16.08
CA CYS A 669 19.43 -18.02 -16.14
C CYS A 669 18.77 -18.96 -15.12
N ALA A 670 19.27 -20.19 -14.99
CA ALA A 670 18.73 -21.17 -14.03
C ALA A 670 18.87 -20.68 -12.58
N LYS A 671 20.02 -20.11 -12.23
CA LYS A 671 20.26 -19.55 -10.89
C LYS A 671 19.40 -18.32 -10.61
N LEU A 672 19.18 -17.48 -11.63
CA LEU A 672 18.25 -16.35 -11.51
C LEU A 672 16.82 -16.82 -11.27
N ASN A 673 16.37 -17.85 -11.99
CA ASN A 673 15.07 -18.49 -11.74
C ASN A 673 14.94 -19.05 -10.33
N GLU A 674 15.96 -19.74 -9.83
CA GLU A 674 15.96 -20.30 -8.48
C GLU A 674 15.77 -19.21 -7.42
N ILE A 675 16.55 -18.12 -7.51
CA ILE A 675 16.51 -17.01 -6.57
C ILE A 675 15.16 -16.28 -6.62
N GLU A 676 14.66 -15.96 -7.81
CA GLU A 676 13.41 -15.21 -7.95
C GLU A 676 12.18 -16.05 -7.60
N LYS A 677 12.19 -17.38 -7.89
CA LYS A 677 11.14 -18.30 -7.44
C LYS A 677 11.15 -18.47 -5.92
N ALA A 678 12.32 -18.64 -5.31
CA ALA A 678 12.45 -18.78 -3.86
C ALA A 678 11.97 -17.52 -3.11
N ALA A 679 12.13 -16.35 -3.72
CA ALA A 679 11.66 -15.08 -3.19
C ALA A 679 10.18 -14.77 -3.49
N GLY A 680 9.47 -15.62 -4.23
CA GLY A 680 8.09 -15.37 -4.66
C GLY A 680 7.92 -14.19 -5.63
N ARG A 681 9.02 -13.74 -6.26
CA ARG A 681 9.05 -12.59 -7.18
C ARG A 681 8.92 -12.97 -8.66
N LEU A 682 9.07 -14.25 -9.00
CA LEU A 682 8.86 -14.74 -10.37
C LEU A 682 7.38 -15.16 -10.57
N PRO A 683 6.64 -14.54 -11.49
CA PRO A 683 5.25 -14.92 -11.75
C PRO A 683 5.12 -16.37 -12.25
N GLU A 684 4.00 -17.02 -11.92
CA GLU A 684 3.71 -18.37 -12.38
C GLU A 684 3.65 -18.42 -13.93
N GLY A 685 4.36 -19.38 -14.54
CA GLY A 685 4.45 -19.53 -16.00
C GLY A 685 5.57 -18.72 -16.67
N TYR A 686 6.34 -17.93 -15.92
CA TYR A 686 7.51 -17.22 -16.43
C TYR A 686 8.82 -17.92 -16.03
N GLU A 687 9.82 -17.81 -16.90
CA GLU A 687 11.16 -18.32 -16.68
C GLU A 687 12.20 -17.44 -17.38
N TYR A 688 13.27 -17.08 -16.68
CA TYR A 688 14.45 -16.45 -17.29
C TYR A 688 15.14 -17.48 -18.18
N THR A 689 15.33 -17.13 -19.45
CA THR A 689 15.95 -18.00 -20.45
C THR A 689 16.77 -17.17 -21.43
N LEU A 690 17.55 -17.84 -22.27
CA LEU A 690 18.14 -17.21 -23.46
C LEU A 690 17.03 -16.88 -24.45
N SER A 691 17.08 -15.70 -25.05
CA SER A 691 16.17 -15.32 -26.13
C SER A 691 16.31 -16.27 -27.31
N THR A 692 15.19 -16.58 -27.97
CA THR A 692 15.25 -17.21 -29.29
C THR A 692 15.76 -16.21 -30.33
N GLU A 693 16.21 -16.71 -31.49
CA GLU A 693 16.67 -15.87 -32.60
C GLU A 693 15.55 -14.91 -33.07
N ALA A 694 14.32 -15.42 -33.20
CA ALA A 694 13.15 -14.63 -33.55
C ALA A 694 12.82 -13.54 -32.51
N GLN A 695 12.96 -13.84 -31.21
CA GLN A 695 12.81 -12.83 -30.16
C GLN A 695 13.89 -11.76 -30.31
N TRP A 696 15.14 -12.16 -30.43
CA TRP A 696 16.25 -11.23 -30.53
C TRP A 696 16.12 -10.29 -31.74
N GLU A 697 15.85 -10.82 -32.93
CA GLU A 697 15.72 -9.99 -34.14
C GLU A 697 14.48 -9.08 -34.09
N TYR A 698 13.34 -9.57 -33.58
CA TYR A 698 12.14 -8.76 -33.41
C TYR A 698 12.38 -7.54 -32.51
N ALA A 699 13.02 -7.77 -31.35
CA ALA A 699 13.37 -6.70 -30.42
C ALA A 699 14.41 -5.74 -31.00
N CYS A 700 15.43 -6.27 -31.70
CA CYS A 700 16.47 -5.47 -32.33
C CYS A 700 15.89 -4.55 -33.42
N ARG A 701 14.98 -5.07 -34.25
CA ARG A 701 14.32 -4.28 -35.30
C ARG A 701 13.42 -3.21 -34.71
N ALA A 702 12.70 -3.48 -33.62
CA ALA A 702 11.80 -2.52 -32.96
C ALA A 702 10.85 -1.79 -33.96
N GLY A 703 10.37 -2.52 -34.98
CA GLY A 703 9.51 -1.99 -36.04
C GLY A 703 10.24 -1.40 -37.26
N THR A 704 11.57 -1.34 -37.26
CA THR A 704 12.36 -0.96 -38.44
C THR A 704 12.49 -2.11 -39.43
N THR A 705 12.52 -1.78 -40.72
CA THR A 705 12.72 -2.72 -41.83
C THR A 705 14.07 -2.55 -42.52
N THR A 706 14.98 -1.81 -41.89
CA THR A 706 16.31 -1.48 -42.41
C THR A 706 17.39 -2.35 -41.75
N ALA A 707 18.60 -2.33 -42.31
CA ALA A 707 19.73 -3.11 -41.79
C ALA A 707 20.14 -2.74 -40.35
N LEU A 708 19.89 -1.50 -39.92
CA LEU A 708 20.21 -1.00 -38.58
C LEU A 708 18.94 -0.66 -37.80
N ASN A 709 18.96 -0.93 -36.49
CA ASN A 709 17.88 -0.59 -35.54
C ASN A 709 17.59 0.93 -35.44
N SER A 710 18.50 1.77 -35.93
CA SER A 710 18.29 3.22 -36.04
C SER A 710 17.38 3.65 -37.19
N GLY A 711 16.87 2.71 -38.00
CA GLY A 711 16.08 3.01 -39.20
C GLY A 711 16.93 3.37 -40.43
N LYS A 712 18.21 2.97 -40.45
CA LYS A 712 19.18 3.27 -41.52
C LYS A 712 19.71 1.98 -42.17
N ASN A 713 20.14 2.09 -43.43
CA ASN A 713 20.83 1.02 -44.14
C ASN A 713 22.34 1.27 -44.16
N LEU A 714 23.11 0.19 -44.34
CA LEU A 714 24.54 0.28 -44.58
C LEU A 714 24.80 1.03 -45.90
N SER A 715 25.77 1.94 -45.87
CA SER A 715 26.16 2.75 -47.04
C SER A 715 27.39 2.21 -47.76
N ASP A 716 28.24 1.45 -47.06
CA ASP A 716 29.41 0.75 -47.60
C ASP A 716 29.70 -0.49 -46.74
N LYS A 717 30.39 -1.48 -47.34
CA LYS A 717 30.73 -2.76 -46.70
C LYS A 717 31.87 -2.65 -45.67
N TYR A 718 32.68 -1.60 -45.74
CA TYR A 718 33.91 -1.43 -44.96
C TYR A 718 33.90 -0.16 -44.11
N GLU A 719 33.31 0.93 -44.59
CA GLU A 719 33.24 2.21 -43.86
C GLU A 719 31.82 2.76 -43.82
N CYS A 720 31.11 2.52 -42.71
CA CYS A 720 29.79 3.10 -42.47
C CYS A 720 29.92 4.24 -41.41
N PRO A 721 29.60 5.50 -41.76
CA PRO A 721 29.74 6.66 -40.86
C PRO A 721 28.62 6.80 -39.82
#